data_AF-A0A0F9HFN9-F1
#
_entry.id   AF-A0A0F9HFN9-F1
#
_cell.length_a   1.000
_cell.length_b   1.000
_cell.length_c   1.000
_cell.angle_alpha   90.00
_cell.angle_beta   90.00
_cell.angle_gamma   90.00
#
_symmetry.space_group_name_H-M   'P 1'
#
loop_
_entity.id
_entity.type
_entity.pdbx_description
1 polymer ?
#
loop_
_entity_poly.entity_id
_entity_poly.type
_entity_poly.pdbx_seq_one_letter_code
_entity_poly.pdbx_strand_id
1 'polypeptide(L)'
;AVANRVLYYEPLLQKVAVVANDTNIPQIAREYLKDYSRRMTGEPLSWDIASNNTLKELAGMLEKIPGTERVVKFLTQGNPSGMISYSLTSLYYPLWLGFKATSAIRNLSQNTLTLAEVGPVAFAKGMALIIKPTASYLAARKASVNLRGRKLGRPVPGLEESFKQRWIEPVFRVSMAMFTGADKVNINVAFASGFAESQDFLTAHNESLPADKKVSPERLQWYHMKRGDEVMADTQYLYTKMNSMAVSQSAIGRVFSVLTTWAVNFTELITKWALRRPSQVFQLYEKETGSKLPKKNYSQTYKAIITYMLIVALGYALKERERVKAWEYTGITSFRYLANIFSGELPGLEIPGAAAKIVAGFTTDDERMLKQGWNDLIRTITPSIWKQIESVANGDKDWLTLFFYLEGKDWKIKKLRDGWEKGWKEYDALPPKDRNDYRENNPLLEAQMFVTGRFTTLSSDEARVEVLRLIEQHDLDTEMIRGYEKIFGVDTDEELMKLQKTLGEVELEDGKQKLKANGELDYFTTSNFASEVNRLEKIVGRFKIEKDGNALASEYLAARDLWVPYEDSTSEETRVAFRQQFPDVEAQLYLWGKISTFKNPKSAEILLALMKKHNIPPEAIPAFLDNPEKYDELFTQKFELEKKWFDLATEYESYGNAESPLYIKDSEERKEARDKLKEDNPNWIADLARIEAIDHDATDKVANKWAEREKLLIDFSSNSAEAKVWLIDNPEVHKWALEQGLLTDDGSDWNERVLRLNIELSGLEEGSEQWRLLNYKKRAFEIDFTLVDKYVEWYNSPTLKRPEGHKLGWYEDDWFLIENKEFYQEMLAKVFTVGARVFYYE
;
A
#
# COMPACT_ATOMS: atom_id res chain seq x y z
N ALA A 1 30.24 -30.96 42.42
CA ALA A 1 29.18 -30.93 43.45
C ALA A 1 29.72 -30.54 44.83
N VAL A 2 30.72 -31.26 45.38
CA VAL A 2 31.31 -30.99 46.71
C VAL A 2 32.00 -29.61 46.78
N ALA A 3 32.70 -29.17 45.73
CA ALA A 3 33.37 -27.87 45.70
C ALA A 3 32.42 -26.64 45.70
N ASN A 4 31.25 -26.72 45.05
CA ASN A 4 30.26 -25.62 45.06
C ASN A 4 29.52 -25.53 46.40
N ARG A 5 29.27 -26.67 47.06
CA ARG A 5 28.69 -26.73 48.41
C ARG A 5 29.59 -26.00 49.42
N VAL A 6 30.89 -26.29 49.38
CA VAL A 6 31.88 -25.75 50.32
C VAL A 6 32.26 -24.29 50.03
N LEU A 7 32.38 -23.87 48.76
CA LEU A 7 32.82 -22.50 48.41
C LEU A 7 31.71 -21.45 48.39
N TYR A 8 30.45 -21.82 48.10
CA TYR A 8 29.36 -20.85 47.89
C TYR A 8 28.17 -21.02 48.85
N TYR A 9 27.81 -22.25 49.21
CA TYR A 9 26.65 -22.50 50.08
C TYR A 9 27.01 -22.50 51.56
N GLU A 10 28.14 -23.08 51.97
CA GLU A 10 28.61 -23.10 53.37
C GLU A 10 28.72 -21.68 53.99
N PRO A 11 29.36 -20.68 53.33
CA PRO A 11 29.49 -19.34 53.91
C PRO A 11 28.15 -18.60 53.98
N LEU A 12 27.24 -18.87 53.05
CA LEU A 12 25.88 -18.32 53.04
C LEU A 12 25.04 -18.96 54.15
N LEU A 13 25.12 -20.28 54.32
CA LEU A 13 24.43 -21.03 55.37
C LEU A 13 24.92 -20.67 56.77
N GLN A 14 26.22 -20.42 56.94
CA GLN A 14 26.78 -19.90 58.19
C GLN A 14 26.26 -18.50 58.51
N LYS A 15 26.19 -17.59 57.52
CA LYS A 15 25.60 -16.24 57.71
C LYS A 15 24.10 -16.31 58.04
N VAL A 16 23.36 -17.17 57.34
CA VAL A 16 21.94 -17.42 57.63
C VAL A 16 21.77 -18.02 59.02
N ALA A 17 22.63 -18.94 59.46
CA ALA A 17 22.58 -19.55 60.79
C ALA A 17 22.91 -18.55 61.91
N VAL A 18 23.84 -17.62 61.69
CA VAL A 18 24.13 -16.53 62.65
C VAL A 18 22.91 -15.64 62.84
N VAL A 19 22.25 -15.25 61.74
CA VAL A 19 21.01 -14.46 61.77
C VAL A 19 19.86 -15.28 62.38
N ALA A 20 19.70 -16.54 61.99
CA ALA A 20 18.65 -17.44 62.49
C ALA A 20 18.80 -17.86 63.96
N ASN A 21 19.93 -17.56 64.61
CA ASN A 21 20.13 -17.83 66.04
C ASN A 21 20.15 -16.56 66.90
N ASP A 22 20.02 -15.38 66.28
CA ASP A 22 19.88 -14.11 66.99
C ASP A 22 18.52 -14.06 67.72
N THR A 23 18.58 -13.87 69.05
CA THR A 23 17.40 -13.85 69.93
C THR A 23 16.49 -12.64 69.71
N ASN A 24 16.96 -11.59 69.03
CA ASN A 24 16.20 -10.38 68.71
C ASN A 24 15.36 -10.51 67.44
N ILE A 25 15.56 -11.57 66.64
CA ILE A 25 14.77 -11.78 65.42
C ILE A 25 13.43 -12.44 65.79
N PRO A 26 12.29 -11.93 65.27
CA PRO A 26 10.98 -12.53 65.51
C PRO A 26 10.96 -14.03 65.23
N GLN A 27 10.32 -14.80 66.11
CA GLN A 27 10.37 -16.26 66.10
C GLN A 27 10.00 -16.87 64.73
N ILE A 28 9.02 -16.29 64.04
CA ILE A 28 8.59 -16.70 62.70
C ILE A 28 9.71 -16.54 61.66
N ALA A 29 10.45 -15.43 61.70
CA ALA A 29 11.59 -15.21 60.79
C ALA A 29 12.77 -16.12 61.15
N ARG A 30 12.93 -16.44 62.43
CA ARG A 30 13.92 -17.37 62.95
C ARG A 30 13.66 -18.80 62.47
N GLU A 31 12.42 -19.26 62.58
CA GLU A 31 11.95 -20.55 62.08
C GLU A 31 12.06 -20.62 60.55
N TYR A 32 11.68 -19.56 59.84
CA TYR A 32 11.83 -19.44 58.40
C TYR A 32 13.30 -19.55 57.93
N LEU A 33 14.25 -18.90 58.60
CA LEU A 33 15.67 -18.99 58.24
C LEU A 33 16.28 -20.37 58.58
N LYS A 34 15.82 -21.01 59.66
CA LYS A 34 16.18 -22.40 59.98
C LYS A 34 15.65 -23.39 58.93
N ASP A 35 14.41 -23.19 58.49
CA ASP A 35 13.77 -24.00 57.45
C ASP A 35 14.40 -23.77 56.06
N TYR A 36 14.78 -22.54 55.75
CA TYR A 36 15.55 -22.19 54.55
C TYR A 36 16.93 -22.88 54.53
N SER A 37 17.62 -22.89 55.67
CA SER A 37 18.91 -23.59 55.84
C SER A 37 18.77 -25.11 55.63
N ARG A 38 17.76 -25.74 56.26
CA ARG A 38 17.45 -27.17 56.12
C ARG A 38 17.14 -27.58 54.67
N ARG A 39 16.36 -26.76 53.95
CA ARG A 39 16.03 -27.02 52.53
C ARG A 39 17.24 -26.96 51.61
N MET A 40 18.16 -26.03 51.84
CA MET A 40 19.41 -25.92 51.09
C MET A 40 20.33 -27.12 51.30
N THR A 41 20.14 -27.88 52.40
CA THR A 41 20.84 -29.14 52.68
C THR A 41 20.09 -30.40 52.21
N GLY A 42 18.88 -30.24 51.66
CA GLY A 42 18.04 -31.34 51.17
C GLY A 42 17.12 -31.98 52.23
N GLU A 43 17.02 -31.39 53.42
CA GLU A 43 16.10 -31.87 54.46
C GLU A 43 14.65 -31.36 54.23
N PRO A 44 13.63 -32.24 54.24
CA PRO A 44 12.24 -31.86 54.03
C PRO A 44 11.65 -31.11 55.24
N LEU A 45 10.78 -30.11 55.01
CA LEU A 45 10.11 -29.40 56.11
C LEU A 45 8.94 -30.18 56.69
N SER A 46 8.44 -29.75 57.87
CA SER A 46 7.26 -30.31 58.52
C SER A 46 6.02 -30.35 57.61
N TRP A 47 5.81 -29.33 56.79
CA TRP A 47 4.73 -29.31 55.80
C TRP A 47 4.97 -30.26 54.61
N ASP A 48 6.21 -30.42 54.16
CA ASP A 48 6.57 -31.37 53.11
C ASP A 48 6.39 -32.81 53.63
N ILE A 49 6.74 -33.05 54.89
CA ILE A 49 6.49 -34.32 55.60
C ILE A 49 4.98 -34.58 55.71
N ALA A 50 4.18 -33.59 56.14
CA ALA A 50 2.73 -33.72 56.23
C ALA A 50 2.10 -34.02 54.86
N SER A 51 2.45 -33.25 53.83
CA SER A 51 1.96 -33.44 52.46
C SER A 51 2.39 -34.79 51.87
N ASN A 52 3.62 -35.24 52.14
CA ASN A 52 4.11 -36.54 51.70
C ASN A 52 3.46 -37.70 52.46
N ASN A 53 3.08 -37.51 53.72
CA ASN A 53 2.31 -38.49 54.47
C ASN A 53 0.89 -38.61 53.90
N THR A 54 0.23 -37.49 53.58
CA THR A 54 -1.08 -37.49 52.90
C THR A 54 -1.01 -38.13 51.51
N LEU A 55 0.06 -37.89 50.74
CA LEU A 55 0.25 -38.55 49.44
C LEU A 55 0.56 -40.04 49.57
N LYS A 56 1.22 -40.48 50.65
CA LYS A 56 1.40 -41.91 50.98
C LYS A 56 0.10 -42.57 51.40
N GLU A 57 -0.77 -41.87 52.14
CA GLU A 57 -2.11 -42.35 52.49
C GLU A 57 -2.98 -42.52 51.23
N LEU A 58 -2.95 -41.53 50.32
CA LEU A 58 -3.57 -41.62 48.99
C LEU A 58 -3.00 -42.79 48.17
N ALA A 59 -1.69 -43.02 48.22
CA ALA A 59 -1.06 -44.14 47.54
C ALA A 59 -1.51 -45.50 48.11
N GLY A 60 -1.64 -45.62 49.44
CA GLY A 60 -2.15 -46.84 50.09
C GLY A 60 -3.62 -47.12 49.76
N MET A 61 -4.41 -46.10 49.44
CA MET A 61 -5.75 -46.28 48.89
C MET A 61 -5.72 -46.76 47.44
N LEU A 62 -4.85 -46.19 46.61
CA LEU A 62 -4.70 -46.55 45.20
C LEU A 62 -4.09 -47.94 45.00
N GLU A 63 -3.24 -48.42 45.90
CA GLU A 63 -2.61 -49.76 45.87
C GLU A 63 -3.61 -50.91 45.84
N LYS A 64 -4.84 -50.66 46.29
CA LYS A 64 -5.94 -51.64 46.26
C LYS A 64 -6.61 -51.76 44.89
N ILE A 65 -6.25 -50.92 43.92
CA ILE A 65 -6.83 -50.88 42.57
C ILE A 65 -5.81 -51.48 41.59
N PRO A 66 -6.12 -52.60 40.90
CA PRO A 66 -5.19 -53.22 39.95
C PRO A 66 -4.77 -52.27 38.83
N GLY A 67 -3.47 -52.18 38.54
CA GLY A 67 -2.91 -51.33 37.47
C GLY A 67 -2.41 -49.94 37.92
N THR A 68 -2.55 -49.60 39.21
CA THR A 68 -2.06 -48.32 39.76
C THR A 68 -0.65 -48.39 40.34
N GLU A 69 0.04 -49.53 40.25
CA GLU A 69 1.27 -49.81 41.00
C GLU A 69 2.39 -48.81 40.67
N ARG A 70 2.42 -48.29 39.44
CA ARG A 70 3.35 -47.23 39.03
C ARG A 70 3.05 -45.88 39.69
N VAL A 71 1.77 -45.53 39.86
CA VAL A 71 1.31 -44.29 40.51
C VAL A 71 1.54 -44.38 42.01
N VAL A 72 1.23 -45.53 42.62
CA VAL A 72 1.49 -45.81 44.03
C VAL A 72 2.98 -45.72 44.32
N LYS A 73 3.82 -46.34 43.49
CA LYS A 73 5.29 -46.24 43.60
C LYS A 73 5.78 -44.79 43.46
N PHE A 74 5.19 -44.01 42.56
CA PHE A 74 5.52 -42.59 42.38
C PHE A 74 5.11 -41.72 43.59
N LEU A 75 3.97 -41.99 44.20
CA LEU A 75 3.44 -41.26 45.35
C LEU A 75 4.06 -41.69 46.70
N THR A 76 4.69 -42.86 46.76
CA THR A 76 5.34 -43.37 47.98
C THR A 76 6.86 -43.15 48.01
N GLN A 77 7.50 -42.96 46.85
CA GLN A 77 8.95 -42.77 46.76
C GLN A 77 9.35 -41.28 46.77
N GLY A 78 10.17 -40.89 47.75
CA GLY A 78 10.82 -39.58 47.82
C GLY A 78 9.95 -38.46 48.38
N ASN A 79 10.06 -37.25 47.81
CA ASN A 79 9.25 -36.07 48.14
C ASN A 79 8.23 -35.79 47.00
N PRO A 80 7.15 -36.58 46.90
CA PRO A 80 6.16 -36.50 45.83
C PRO A 80 5.44 -35.16 45.77
N SER A 81 5.18 -34.49 46.90
CA SER A 81 4.57 -33.14 46.91
C SER A 81 5.49 -32.09 46.27
N GLY A 82 6.78 -32.16 46.60
CA GLY A 82 7.84 -31.41 45.93
C GLY A 82 7.89 -31.73 44.44
N MET A 83 7.86 -33.02 44.05
CA MET A 83 7.87 -33.44 42.64
C MET A 83 6.60 -33.04 41.87
N ILE A 84 5.42 -33.03 42.49
CA ILE A 84 4.15 -32.65 41.85
C ILE A 84 4.09 -31.13 41.63
N SER A 85 4.41 -30.32 42.64
CA SER A 85 4.53 -28.85 42.48
C SER A 85 5.61 -28.52 41.44
N TYR A 86 6.69 -29.28 41.43
CA TYR A 86 7.77 -29.18 40.45
C TYR A 86 7.28 -29.54 39.04
N SER A 87 6.53 -30.62 38.85
CA SER A 87 6.03 -31.06 37.53
C SER A 87 4.88 -30.21 37.01
N LEU A 88 3.97 -29.73 37.86
CA LEU A 88 2.90 -28.80 37.49
C LEU A 88 3.47 -27.47 36.99
N THR A 89 4.44 -26.89 37.71
CA THR A 89 5.13 -25.67 37.26
C THR A 89 5.81 -25.91 35.90
N SER A 90 6.43 -27.07 35.69
CA SER A 90 7.03 -27.45 34.40
C SER A 90 6.03 -27.58 33.25
N LEU A 91 4.78 -27.95 33.52
CA LEU A 91 3.69 -28.03 32.54
C LEU A 91 3.08 -26.65 32.25
N TYR A 92 2.95 -25.81 33.28
CA TYR A 92 2.35 -24.47 33.14
C TYR A 92 3.22 -23.49 32.34
N TYR A 93 4.54 -23.58 32.45
CA TYR A 93 5.46 -22.71 31.70
C TYR A 93 5.28 -22.78 30.17
N PRO A 94 5.31 -23.94 29.50
CA PRO A 94 5.11 -24.03 28.05
C PRO A 94 3.67 -23.69 27.63
N LEU A 95 2.67 -24.03 28.46
CA LEU A 95 1.26 -23.69 28.20
C LEU A 95 0.97 -22.18 28.33
N TRP A 96 1.69 -21.48 29.20
CA TRP A 96 1.47 -20.06 29.49
C TRP A 96 2.41 -19.12 28.73
N LEU A 97 3.70 -19.46 28.63
CA LEU A 97 4.72 -18.63 27.99
C LEU A 97 5.00 -19.08 26.55
N GLY A 98 4.91 -20.38 26.27
CA GLY A 98 5.34 -20.94 24.99
C GLY A 98 4.35 -20.67 23.87
N PHE A 99 3.16 -21.28 23.94
CA PHE A 99 2.17 -21.17 22.86
C PHE A 99 1.44 -19.83 22.78
N LYS A 100 1.76 -18.88 23.67
CA LYS A 100 1.14 -17.54 23.67
C LYS A 100 2.10 -16.54 23.04
N ALA A 101 1.85 -16.16 21.79
CA ALA A 101 2.55 -15.06 21.13
C ALA A 101 2.53 -13.77 21.97
N THR A 102 1.44 -13.52 22.70
CA THR A 102 1.31 -12.40 23.66
C THR A 102 2.37 -12.40 24.74
N SER A 103 2.75 -13.57 25.26
CA SER A 103 3.82 -13.69 26.26
C SER A 103 5.19 -13.33 25.67
N ALA A 104 5.45 -13.68 24.40
CA ALA A 104 6.69 -13.29 23.71
C ALA A 104 6.72 -11.79 23.38
N ILE A 105 5.59 -11.22 22.93
CA ILE A 105 5.43 -9.78 22.67
C ILE A 105 5.58 -8.97 23.95
N ARG A 106 4.94 -9.38 25.04
CA ARG A 106 5.09 -8.77 26.37
C ARG A 106 6.49 -8.94 26.94
N ASN A 107 7.22 -9.97 26.51
CA ASN A 107 8.64 -10.05 26.81
C ASN A 107 9.37 -8.96 26.02
N LEU A 108 9.17 -8.87 24.69
CA LEU A 108 9.77 -7.84 23.82
C LEU A 108 9.51 -6.41 24.30
N SER A 109 8.36 -6.14 24.92
CA SER A 109 8.05 -4.84 25.50
C SER A 109 9.03 -4.39 26.58
N GLN A 110 9.82 -5.29 27.18
CA GLN A 110 10.88 -4.92 28.14
C GLN A 110 11.98 -4.05 27.51
N ASN A 111 12.08 -4.02 26.17
CA ASN A 111 12.94 -3.05 25.48
C ASN A 111 12.50 -1.60 25.73
N THR A 112 11.21 -1.34 26.00
CA THR A 112 10.73 0.00 26.36
C THR A 112 11.32 0.45 27.70
N LEU A 113 11.53 -0.48 28.64
CA LEU A 113 12.18 -0.21 29.92
C LEU A 113 13.68 0.01 29.76
N THR A 114 14.32 -0.73 28.84
CA THR A 114 15.72 -0.49 28.46
C THR A 114 15.90 0.89 27.84
N LEU A 115 15.03 1.23 26.88
CA LEU A 115 14.99 2.53 26.23
C LEU A 115 14.80 3.66 27.25
N ALA A 116 13.92 3.47 28.24
CA ALA A 116 13.71 4.41 29.32
C ALA A 116 14.91 4.51 30.29
N GLU A 117 15.60 3.40 30.60
CA GLU A 117 16.74 3.37 31.53
C GLU A 117 17.98 4.05 30.96
N VAL A 118 18.32 3.78 29.68
CA VAL A 118 19.57 4.27 29.05
C VAL A 118 19.37 5.46 28.10
N GLY A 119 18.12 5.74 27.73
CA GLY A 119 17.76 6.75 26.75
C GLY A 119 17.88 6.29 25.28
N PRO A 120 17.29 7.05 24.35
CA PRO A 120 17.16 6.65 22.94
C PRO A 120 18.49 6.51 22.19
N VAL A 121 19.46 7.37 22.47
CA VAL A 121 20.77 7.34 21.78
C VAL A 121 21.55 6.08 22.14
N ALA A 122 21.68 5.77 23.43
CA ALA A 122 22.37 4.57 23.89
C ALA A 122 21.60 3.29 23.50
N PHE A 123 20.26 3.34 23.50
CA PHE A 123 19.45 2.24 23.01
C PHE A 123 19.74 1.92 21.54
N ALA A 124 19.72 2.93 20.66
CA ALA A 124 20.01 2.78 19.24
C ALA A 124 21.45 2.31 18.97
N LYS A 125 22.44 2.85 19.70
CA LYS A 125 23.83 2.37 19.62
C LYS A 125 23.95 0.91 20.08
N GLY A 126 23.24 0.50 21.13
CA GLY A 126 23.16 -0.89 21.57
C GLY A 126 22.60 -1.83 20.49
N MET A 127 21.53 -1.42 19.81
CA MET A 127 20.99 -2.15 18.66
C MET A 127 22.02 -2.27 17.53
N ALA A 128 22.73 -1.18 17.21
CA ALA A 128 23.79 -1.20 16.21
C ALA A 128 24.94 -2.16 16.58
N LEU A 129 25.32 -2.22 17.86
CA LEU A 129 26.34 -3.17 18.36
C LEU A 129 25.91 -4.64 18.25
N ILE A 130 24.61 -4.93 18.25
CA ILE A 130 24.12 -6.31 18.03
C ILE A 130 24.23 -6.70 16.57
N ILE A 131 23.93 -5.76 15.66
CA ILE A 131 23.98 -5.98 14.21
C ILE A 131 25.43 -6.00 13.71
N LYS A 132 26.25 -5.05 14.17
CA LYS A 132 27.67 -4.88 13.84
C LYS A 132 28.52 -4.88 15.11
N PRO A 133 28.80 -6.07 15.68
CA PRO A 133 29.52 -6.17 16.94
C PRO A 133 30.99 -5.79 16.81
N THR A 134 31.46 -4.95 17.74
CA THR A 134 32.88 -4.61 17.87
C THR A 134 33.63 -5.69 18.65
N ALA A 135 34.96 -5.77 18.47
CA ALA A 135 35.79 -6.72 19.21
C ALA A 135 35.69 -6.52 20.74
N SER A 136 35.63 -5.26 21.20
CA SER A 136 35.47 -4.93 22.62
C SER A 136 34.12 -5.37 23.18
N TYR A 137 33.03 -5.20 22.42
CA TYR A 137 31.70 -5.69 22.78
C TYR A 137 31.65 -7.22 22.82
N LEU A 138 32.23 -7.92 21.84
CA LEU A 138 32.28 -9.39 21.84
C LEU A 138 33.05 -9.94 23.04
N ALA A 139 34.18 -9.32 23.39
CA ALA A 139 34.95 -9.66 24.57
C ALA A 139 34.14 -9.44 25.85
N ALA A 140 33.49 -8.28 26.00
CA ALA A 140 32.63 -7.97 27.15
C ALA A 140 31.43 -8.92 27.25
N ARG A 141 30.78 -9.24 26.13
CA ARG A 141 29.66 -10.18 26.06
C ARG A 141 30.08 -11.59 26.48
N LYS A 142 31.29 -12.03 26.11
CA LYS A 142 31.86 -13.32 26.52
C LYS A 142 32.24 -13.33 28.01
N ALA A 143 32.70 -12.20 28.54
CA ALA A 143 33.11 -12.04 29.93
C ALA A 143 31.93 -11.76 30.91
N SER A 144 30.80 -11.24 30.42
CA SER A 144 29.61 -10.97 31.22
C SER A 144 29.14 -12.22 31.96
N VAL A 145 29.05 -12.12 33.29
CA VAL A 145 28.56 -13.22 34.13
C VAL A 145 27.05 -13.31 34.04
N ASN A 146 26.35 -12.17 33.95
CA ASN A 146 24.90 -12.16 33.88
C ASN A 146 24.40 -12.74 32.54
N LEU A 147 25.02 -12.41 31.39
CA LEU A 147 24.66 -13.01 30.10
C LEU A 147 24.93 -14.51 30.05
N ARG A 148 26.07 -14.95 30.60
CA ARG A 148 26.41 -16.38 30.69
C ARG A 148 25.46 -17.12 31.64
N GLY A 149 25.18 -16.54 32.80
CA GLY A 149 24.21 -17.05 33.77
C GLY A 149 22.80 -17.12 33.19
N ARG A 150 22.42 -16.19 32.31
CA ARG A 150 21.11 -16.18 31.67
C ARG A 150 20.95 -17.25 30.58
N LYS A 151 22.05 -17.68 29.94
CA LYS A 151 22.05 -18.90 29.10
C LYS A 151 21.81 -20.16 29.92
N LEU A 152 22.32 -20.21 31.15
CA LEU A 152 22.03 -21.29 32.10
C LEU A 152 20.59 -21.22 32.65
N GLY A 153 19.93 -20.06 32.55
CA GLY A 153 18.52 -19.83 32.92
C GLY A 153 17.50 -20.17 31.83
N ARG A 154 17.92 -20.61 30.64
CA ARG A 154 17.04 -20.95 29.51
C ARG A 154 16.87 -22.47 29.34
N PRO A 155 15.64 -22.92 29.10
CA PRO A 155 14.48 -22.65 29.93
C PRO A 155 14.58 -23.54 31.18
N VAL A 156 14.87 -22.90 32.32
CA VAL A 156 14.89 -23.53 33.65
C VAL A 156 15.91 -24.69 33.78
N PRO A 157 17.12 -24.43 34.30
CA PRO A 157 18.05 -25.51 34.60
C PRO A 157 17.39 -26.53 35.53
N GLY A 158 17.39 -27.80 35.11
CA GLY A 158 16.70 -28.93 35.77
C GLY A 158 15.42 -29.43 35.09
N LEU A 159 14.81 -28.68 34.16
CA LEU A 159 13.56 -29.11 33.50
C LEU A 159 13.82 -30.17 32.42
N GLU A 160 14.83 -29.97 31.59
CA GLU A 160 15.31 -30.95 30.58
C GLU A 160 15.89 -32.22 31.23
N GLU A 161 16.55 -32.09 32.39
CA GLU A 161 17.12 -33.24 33.13
C GLU A 161 16.05 -34.02 33.93
N SER A 162 14.93 -33.40 34.28
CA SER A 162 13.88 -34.01 35.12
C SER A 162 12.92 -34.93 34.37
N PHE A 163 12.77 -34.75 33.05
CA PHE A 163 12.01 -35.67 32.21
C PHE A 163 12.99 -36.61 31.51
N LYS A 164 13.17 -37.83 32.04
CA LYS A 164 13.89 -38.93 31.35
C LYS A 164 13.27 -39.33 29.99
N GLN A 165 12.26 -38.61 29.49
CA GLN A 165 11.50 -38.92 28.29
C GLN A 165 11.85 -37.95 27.16
N ARG A 166 12.61 -38.46 26.17
CA ARG A 166 13.07 -37.75 24.96
C ARG A 166 11.97 -37.06 24.14
N TRP A 167 10.68 -37.36 24.35
CA TRP A 167 9.59 -36.83 23.53
C TRP A 167 9.04 -35.46 24.01
N ILE A 168 9.31 -35.05 25.26
CA ILE A 168 8.82 -33.77 25.81
C ILE A 168 9.71 -32.60 25.37
N GLU A 169 11.00 -32.84 25.15
CA GLU A 169 11.97 -31.81 24.77
C GLU A 169 11.64 -31.12 23.42
N PRO A 170 11.26 -31.84 22.35
CA PRO A 170 10.81 -31.20 21.11
C PRO A 170 9.56 -30.32 21.29
N VAL A 171 8.56 -30.79 22.04
CA VAL A 171 7.33 -30.04 22.31
C VAL A 171 7.63 -28.78 23.11
N PHE A 172 8.51 -28.89 24.12
CA PHE A 172 8.93 -27.76 24.93
C PHE A 172 9.74 -26.75 24.11
N ARG A 173 10.65 -27.22 23.26
CA ARG A 173 11.47 -26.37 22.39
C ARG A 173 10.61 -25.64 21.36
N VAL A 174 9.64 -26.32 20.75
CA VAL A 174 8.69 -25.73 19.80
C VAL A 174 7.77 -24.72 20.50
N SER A 175 7.17 -25.11 21.63
CA SER A 175 6.29 -24.21 22.38
C SER A 175 7.03 -22.95 22.82
N MET A 176 8.24 -23.06 23.38
CA MET A 176 8.96 -21.91 23.94
C MET A 176 9.79 -21.14 22.90
N ALA A 177 9.81 -21.53 21.62
CA ALA A 177 10.69 -20.95 20.61
C ALA A 177 10.49 -19.43 20.47
N MET A 178 9.24 -18.96 20.40
CA MET A 178 8.94 -17.53 20.27
C MET A 178 9.36 -16.75 21.52
N PHE A 179 9.01 -17.25 22.70
CA PHE A 179 9.33 -16.60 23.96
C PHE A 179 10.84 -16.53 24.23
N THR A 180 11.56 -17.62 23.94
CA THR A 180 13.03 -17.69 24.10
C THR A 180 13.75 -16.86 23.05
N GLY A 181 13.22 -16.76 21.84
CA GLY A 181 13.67 -15.83 20.81
C GLY A 181 13.55 -14.37 21.28
N ALA A 182 12.37 -13.98 21.76
CA ALA A 182 12.10 -12.66 22.33
C ALA A 182 13.04 -12.34 23.50
N ASP A 183 13.16 -13.25 24.47
CA ASP A 183 14.06 -13.12 25.61
C ASP A 183 15.51 -12.90 25.14
N LYS A 184 15.95 -13.64 24.12
CA LYS A 184 17.29 -13.48 23.52
C LYS A 184 17.51 -12.11 22.94
N VAL A 185 16.53 -11.54 22.26
CA VAL A 185 16.65 -10.18 21.74
C VAL A 185 16.79 -9.22 22.91
N ASN A 186 15.84 -9.19 23.85
CA ASN A 186 15.80 -8.16 24.90
C ASN A 186 17.03 -8.16 25.79
N ILE A 187 17.51 -9.33 26.18
CA ILE A 187 18.73 -9.48 27.00
C ILE A 187 19.94 -8.90 26.28
N ASN A 188 20.11 -9.22 25.00
CA ASN A 188 21.26 -8.73 24.25
C ASN A 188 21.13 -7.22 24.03
N VAL A 189 19.92 -6.71 23.78
CA VAL A 189 19.62 -5.28 23.64
C VAL A 189 19.94 -4.54 24.93
N ALA A 190 19.40 -4.97 26.07
CA ALA A 190 19.66 -4.35 27.36
C ALA A 190 21.15 -4.31 27.72
N PHE A 191 21.85 -5.42 27.53
CA PHE A 191 23.29 -5.47 27.77
C PHE A 191 24.06 -4.54 26.82
N ALA A 192 23.75 -4.58 25.52
CA ALA A 192 24.44 -3.76 24.51
C ALA A 192 24.17 -2.27 24.70
N SER A 193 22.95 -1.88 25.06
CA SER A 193 22.57 -0.50 25.32
C SER A 193 23.24 0.05 26.58
N GLY A 194 23.32 -0.72 27.65
CA GLY A 194 24.09 -0.34 28.84
C GLY A 194 25.59 -0.24 28.56
N PHE A 195 26.15 -1.19 27.80
CA PHE A 195 27.54 -1.14 27.36
C PHE A 195 27.84 0.11 26.51
N ALA A 196 26.96 0.43 25.55
CA ALA A 196 27.09 1.61 24.70
C ALA A 196 27.00 2.92 25.50
N GLU A 197 26.06 3.01 26.46
CA GLU A 197 25.92 4.18 27.35
C GLU A 197 27.23 4.45 28.09
N SER A 198 27.83 3.42 28.70
CA SER A 198 29.10 3.55 29.40
C SER A 198 30.28 3.82 28.48
N GLN A 199 30.28 3.28 27.25
CA GLN A 199 31.39 3.42 26.32
C GLN A 199 31.60 4.88 25.93
N ASP A 200 30.53 5.57 25.53
CA ASP A 200 30.61 6.99 25.21
C ASP A 200 30.97 7.82 26.44
N PHE A 201 30.35 7.49 27.57
CA PHE A 201 30.37 8.35 28.74
C PHE A 201 31.64 8.25 29.57
N LEU A 202 32.05 7.02 29.92
CA LEU A 202 33.21 6.79 30.76
C LEU A 202 34.52 6.95 29.99
N THR A 203 34.55 6.68 28.68
CA THR A 203 35.78 6.85 27.88
C THR A 203 36.15 8.33 27.77
N ALA A 204 35.19 9.19 27.40
CA ALA A 204 35.41 10.63 27.31
C ALA A 204 35.83 11.23 28.67
N HIS A 205 35.20 10.77 29.76
CA HIS A 205 35.60 11.21 31.10
C HIS A 205 37.02 10.72 31.46
N ASN A 206 37.33 9.44 31.24
CA ASN A 206 38.65 8.89 31.54
C ASN A 206 39.76 9.60 30.75
N GLU A 207 39.50 9.99 29.51
CA GLU A 207 40.44 10.77 28.70
C GLU A 207 40.71 12.16 29.27
N SER A 208 39.69 12.77 29.88
CA SER A 208 39.78 14.09 30.54
C SER A 208 40.47 14.09 31.90
N LEU A 209 40.69 12.91 32.52
CA LEU A 209 41.31 12.82 33.83
C LEU A 209 42.84 13.06 33.79
N PRO A 210 43.43 13.59 34.88
CA PRO A 210 44.88 13.56 35.09
C PRO A 210 45.45 12.15 34.98
N ALA A 211 46.69 12.00 34.50
CA ALA A 211 47.30 10.70 34.19
C ALA A 211 47.33 9.72 35.38
N ASP A 212 47.47 10.23 36.60
CA ASP A 212 47.46 9.48 37.87
C ASP A 212 46.06 8.94 38.25
N LYS A 213 45.00 9.47 37.65
CA LYS A 213 43.60 9.09 37.90
C LYS A 213 42.96 8.31 36.76
N LYS A 214 43.64 8.16 35.62
CA LYS A 214 43.13 7.37 34.49
C LYS A 214 43.10 5.90 34.85
N VAL A 215 41.95 5.25 34.63
CA VAL A 215 41.88 3.78 34.68
C VAL A 215 42.46 3.20 33.39
N SER A 216 43.07 2.02 33.48
CA SER A 216 43.61 1.32 32.31
C SER A 216 42.50 0.97 31.31
N PRO A 217 42.83 0.77 30.01
CA PRO A 217 41.85 0.36 29.01
C PRO A 217 41.08 -0.92 29.39
N GLU A 218 41.74 -1.90 30.00
CA GLU A 218 41.11 -3.15 30.46
C GLU A 218 40.13 -2.89 31.61
N ARG A 219 40.51 -2.01 32.54
CA ARG A 219 39.67 -1.64 33.67
C ARG A 219 38.46 -0.82 33.20
N LEU A 220 38.65 0.08 32.25
CA LEU A 220 37.57 0.83 31.61
C LEU A 220 36.59 -0.11 30.88
N GLN A 221 37.11 -1.09 30.14
CA GLN A 221 36.28 -2.13 29.50
C GLN A 221 35.48 -2.96 30.51
N TRP A 222 36.05 -3.22 31.70
CA TRP A 222 35.32 -3.87 32.79
C TRP A 222 34.12 -3.04 33.26
N TYR A 223 34.26 -1.72 33.40
CA TYR A 223 33.12 -0.85 33.74
C TYR A 223 32.06 -0.86 32.64
N HIS A 224 32.44 -0.87 31.36
CA HIS A 224 31.48 -0.94 30.26
C HIS A 224 30.67 -2.24 30.31
N MET A 225 31.34 -3.37 30.53
CA MET A 225 30.70 -4.66 30.73
C MET A 225 29.75 -4.63 31.94
N LYS A 226 30.17 -4.03 33.06
CA LYS A 226 29.36 -3.96 34.28
C LYS A 226 28.12 -3.10 34.12
N ARG A 227 28.17 -2.01 33.36
CA ARG A 227 26.97 -1.22 33.06
C ARG A 227 25.99 -2.00 32.19
N GLY A 228 26.48 -2.76 31.21
CA GLY A 228 25.64 -3.70 30.45
C GLY A 228 24.97 -4.75 31.35
N ASP A 229 25.71 -5.31 32.31
CA ASP A 229 25.19 -6.26 33.29
C ASP A 229 24.11 -5.65 34.20
N GLU A 230 24.29 -4.39 34.62
CA GLU A 230 23.35 -3.64 35.47
C GLU A 230 22.05 -3.31 34.73
N VAL A 231 22.13 -2.70 33.53
CA VAL A 231 20.93 -2.36 32.73
C VAL A 231 20.09 -3.59 32.42
N MET A 232 20.75 -4.70 32.11
CA MET A 232 20.07 -5.97 31.90
C MET A 232 19.39 -6.49 33.18
N ALA A 233 20.03 -6.38 34.34
CA ALA A 233 19.42 -6.80 35.61
C ALA A 233 18.21 -5.93 35.98
N ASP A 234 18.31 -4.62 35.73
CA ASP A 234 17.29 -3.63 36.06
C ASP A 234 16.04 -3.75 35.15
N THR A 235 16.24 -4.04 33.86
CA THR A 235 15.17 -3.91 32.85
C THR A 235 14.66 -5.25 32.31
N GLN A 236 15.40 -6.34 32.50
CA GLN A 236 15.07 -7.66 31.96
C GLN A 236 14.67 -8.63 33.07
N TYR A 237 13.42 -9.04 33.07
CA TYR A 237 12.86 -9.88 34.12
C TYR A 237 13.21 -11.36 33.93
N LEU A 238 13.46 -12.06 35.03
CA LEU A 238 13.79 -13.48 34.99
C LEU A 238 12.52 -14.32 35.15
N TYR A 239 12.37 -15.30 34.27
CA TYR A 239 11.32 -16.31 34.32
C TYR A 239 11.98 -17.62 34.73
N THR A 240 12.18 -17.84 36.04
CA THR A 240 12.85 -19.03 36.57
C THR A 240 12.04 -19.71 37.67
N LYS A 241 12.20 -21.03 37.79
CA LYS A 241 11.53 -21.90 38.77
C LYS A 241 12.07 -21.79 40.21
N MET A 242 13.27 -21.22 40.41
CA MET A 242 13.97 -21.27 41.70
C MET A 242 14.45 -19.93 42.26
N ASN A 243 14.29 -18.81 41.54
CA ASN A 243 14.78 -17.52 42.02
C ASN A 243 13.63 -16.66 42.57
N SER A 244 13.04 -17.15 43.66
CA SER A 244 12.29 -16.34 44.60
C SER A 244 13.30 -15.79 45.64
N MET A 245 13.57 -14.48 45.63
CA MET A 245 14.22 -13.78 46.76
C MET A 245 13.53 -14.12 48.10
N ALA A 246 14.18 -13.84 49.23
CA ALA A 246 13.66 -14.10 50.57
C ALA A 246 12.22 -13.58 50.80
N VAL A 247 11.83 -12.48 50.16
CA VAL A 247 10.46 -11.93 50.22
C VAL A 247 9.45 -12.87 49.54
N SER A 248 9.79 -13.44 48.39
CA SER A 248 8.97 -14.38 47.62
C SER A 248 8.79 -15.77 48.23
N GLN A 249 9.40 -16.04 49.38
CA GLN A 249 9.19 -17.28 50.14
C GLN A 249 8.38 -17.06 51.44
N SER A 250 8.07 -15.81 51.78
CA SER A 250 6.99 -15.47 52.71
C SER A 250 5.62 -15.88 52.13
N ALA A 251 4.60 -16.06 52.97
CA ALA A 251 3.25 -16.41 52.50
C ALA A 251 2.69 -15.39 51.48
N ILE A 252 3.03 -14.12 51.67
CA ILE A 252 2.68 -13.00 50.79
C ILE A 252 3.47 -13.11 49.48
N GLY A 253 4.80 -13.18 49.53
CA GLY A 253 5.62 -13.20 48.31
C GLY A 253 5.53 -14.48 47.46
N ARG A 254 5.11 -15.62 48.04
CA ARG A 254 4.78 -16.85 47.28
C ARG A 254 3.58 -16.64 46.35
N VAL A 255 2.67 -15.74 46.72
CA VAL A 255 1.52 -15.36 45.89
C VAL A 255 1.92 -14.40 44.76
N PHE A 256 2.94 -13.55 44.95
CA PHE A 256 3.33 -12.51 44.00
C PHE A 256 4.35 -12.93 42.92
N SER A 257 4.99 -14.10 43.01
CA SER A 257 6.17 -14.45 42.19
C SER A 257 6.14 -15.86 41.58
N VAL A 258 4.96 -16.43 41.38
CA VAL A 258 4.78 -17.82 40.91
C VAL A 258 5.40 -18.07 39.53
N LEU A 259 5.52 -17.05 38.66
CA LEU A 259 5.95 -17.21 37.27
C LEU A 259 7.05 -16.23 36.79
N THR A 260 7.26 -15.09 37.46
CA THR A 260 8.19 -14.03 37.01
C THR A 260 8.63 -13.08 38.13
N THR A 261 9.80 -12.47 38.01
CA THR A 261 10.27 -11.36 38.88
C THR A 261 9.73 -9.99 38.46
N TRP A 262 8.84 -9.92 37.46
CA TRP A 262 8.37 -8.69 36.82
C TRP A 262 7.91 -7.61 37.81
N ALA A 263 6.97 -7.90 38.70
CA ALA A 263 6.37 -6.88 39.56
C ALA A 263 7.40 -6.24 40.50
N VAL A 264 8.29 -7.05 41.10
CA VAL A 264 9.30 -6.58 42.05
C VAL A 264 10.36 -5.74 41.35
N ASN A 265 10.97 -6.28 40.28
CA ASN A 265 12.00 -5.58 39.54
C ASN A 265 11.43 -4.31 38.86
N PHE A 266 10.18 -4.32 38.40
CA PHE A 266 9.52 -3.12 37.85
C PHE A 266 9.35 -2.06 38.93
N THR A 267 8.87 -2.42 40.12
CA THR A 267 8.76 -1.49 41.26
C THR A 267 10.12 -0.97 41.69
N GLU A 268 11.15 -1.81 41.73
CA GLU A 268 12.53 -1.39 42.02
C GLU A 268 13.07 -0.41 40.96
N LEU A 269 12.82 -0.67 39.68
CA LEU A 269 13.20 0.18 38.56
C LEU A 269 12.47 1.53 38.59
N ILE A 270 11.16 1.54 38.79
CA ILE A 270 10.37 2.76 38.95
C ILE A 270 10.85 3.55 40.17
N THR A 271 11.13 2.87 41.29
CA THR A 271 11.68 3.49 42.50
C THR A 271 13.07 4.07 42.24
N LYS A 272 13.91 3.36 41.48
CA LYS A 272 15.23 3.84 41.04
C LYS A 272 15.10 5.14 40.25
N TRP A 273 14.18 5.19 39.27
CA TRP A 273 13.93 6.40 38.48
C TRP A 273 13.32 7.54 39.30
N ALA A 274 12.34 7.25 40.17
CA ALA A 274 11.65 8.25 40.98
C ALA A 274 12.59 8.91 42.00
N LEU A 275 13.43 8.10 42.66
CA LEU A 275 14.44 8.55 43.60
C LEU A 275 15.74 9.02 42.92
N ARG A 276 15.82 8.95 41.58
CA ARG A 276 16.99 9.32 40.77
C ARG A 276 18.28 8.65 41.26
N ARG A 277 18.20 7.37 41.63
CA ARG A 277 19.35 6.63 42.16
C ARG A 277 20.41 6.46 41.06
N PRO A 278 21.70 6.75 41.36
CA PRO A 278 22.79 6.52 40.41
C PRO A 278 22.93 5.06 39.98
N SER A 279 23.53 4.84 38.82
CA SER A 279 24.15 3.55 38.50
C SER A 279 25.22 3.21 39.54
N GLN A 280 25.18 2.00 40.08
CA GLN A 280 26.18 1.50 41.01
C GLN A 280 27.56 1.40 40.34
N VAL A 281 27.58 1.10 39.04
CA VAL A 281 28.79 1.01 38.23
C VAL A 281 29.46 2.36 38.10
N PHE A 282 28.67 3.41 37.87
CA PHE A 282 29.18 4.78 37.81
C PHE A 282 29.69 5.27 39.17
N GLN A 283 28.99 4.95 40.27
CA GLN A 283 29.49 5.27 41.62
C GLN A 283 30.83 4.56 41.93
N LEU A 284 30.98 3.31 41.51
CA LEU A 284 32.23 2.57 41.67
C LEU A 284 33.36 3.21 40.86
N TYR A 285 33.07 3.69 39.66
CA TYR A 285 34.03 4.39 38.81
C TYR A 285 34.44 5.75 39.41
N GLU A 286 33.48 6.54 39.91
CA GLU A 286 33.76 7.82 40.60
C GLU A 286 34.61 7.60 41.86
N LYS A 287 34.34 6.54 42.61
CA LYS A 287 35.11 6.18 43.81
C LYS A 287 36.55 5.78 43.46
N GLU A 288 36.75 5.05 42.37
CA GLU A 288 38.09 4.59 41.94
C GLU A 288 38.93 5.73 41.34
N THR A 289 38.32 6.61 40.55
CA THR A 289 39.01 7.74 39.92
C THR A 289 39.11 8.98 40.82
N GLY A 290 38.33 9.03 41.91
CA GLY A 290 38.24 10.20 42.79
C GLY A 290 37.67 11.45 42.11
N SER A 291 37.00 11.30 40.96
CA SER A 291 36.39 12.38 40.18
C SER A 291 34.91 12.10 39.97
N LYS A 292 34.07 13.13 40.10
CA LYS A 292 32.64 13.03 39.83
C LYS A 292 32.37 13.13 38.33
N LEU A 293 31.42 12.36 37.85
CA LEU A 293 31.03 12.36 36.45
C LEU A 293 30.29 13.67 36.10
N PRO A 294 30.64 14.32 34.97
CA PRO A 294 30.18 15.68 34.65
C PRO A 294 28.71 15.75 34.21
N LYS A 295 28.10 14.63 33.81
CA LYS A 295 26.69 14.54 33.40
C LYS A 295 25.96 13.50 34.26
N LYS A 296 24.72 13.81 34.65
CA LYS A 296 23.83 12.80 35.24
C LYS A 296 23.48 11.77 34.18
N ASN A 297 23.53 10.48 34.52
CA ASN A 297 23.10 9.42 33.60
C ASN A 297 21.58 9.49 33.38
N TYR A 298 21.10 8.86 32.31
CA TYR A 298 19.70 9.03 31.89
C TYR A 298 18.71 8.61 33.00
N SER A 299 19.02 7.53 33.71
CA SER A 299 18.27 7.00 34.87
C SER A 299 18.25 7.95 36.10
N GLN A 300 19.20 8.88 36.23
CA GLN A 300 19.22 9.91 37.29
C GLN A 300 18.40 11.15 36.95
N THR A 301 17.70 11.15 35.81
CA THR A 301 16.84 12.25 35.39
C THR A 301 15.38 11.78 35.36
N TYR A 302 14.44 12.72 35.50
CA TYR A 302 13.02 12.41 35.27
C TYR A 302 12.74 11.98 33.83
N LYS A 303 13.70 12.11 32.91
CA LYS A 303 13.54 11.70 31.51
C LYS A 303 13.24 10.21 31.40
N ALA A 304 13.78 9.35 32.26
CA ALA A 304 13.47 7.91 32.24
C ALA A 304 11.97 7.64 32.46
N ILE A 305 11.38 8.22 33.51
CA ILE A 305 9.93 8.12 33.79
C ILE A 305 9.11 8.80 32.70
N ILE A 306 9.49 10.00 32.26
CA ILE A 306 8.76 10.74 31.22
C ILE A 306 8.75 9.96 29.91
N THR A 307 9.89 9.40 29.49
CA THR A 307 10.02 8.59 28.28
C THR A 307 9.18 7.32 28.38
N TYR A 308 9.19 6.64 29.53
CA TYR A 308 8.30 5.50 29.74
C TYR A 308 6.82 5.90 29.65
N MET A 309 6.41 7.00 30.30
CA MET A 309 5.05 7.51 30.25
C MET A 309 4.62 7.95 28.85
N LEU A 310 5.54 8.54 28.06
CA LEU A 310 5.30 8.89 26.66
C LEU A 310 5.07 7.65 25.79
N ILE A 311 5.85 6.58 26.00
CA ILE A 311 5.65 5.30 25.30
C ILE A 311 4.27 4.72 25.62
N VAL A 312 3.84 4.79 26.89
CA VAL A 312 2.50 4.36 27.32
C VAL A 312 1.40 5.22 26.71
N ALA A 313 1.58 6.55 26.68
CA ALA A 313 0.62 7.48 26.07
C ALA A 313 0.49 7.29 24.55
N LEU A 314 1.60 7.04 23.85
CA LEU A 314 1.60 6.69 22.43
C LEU A 314 0.88 5.35 22.19
N GLY A 315 1.12 4.36 23.05
CA GLY A 315 0.37 3.11 23.02
C GLY A 315 -1.14 3.31 23.20
N TYR A 316 -1.56 4.25 24.07
CA TYR A 316 -2.97 4.60 24.23
C TYR A 316 -3.55 5.27 22.97
N ALA A 317 -2.85 6.25 22.39
CA ALA A 317 -3.31 6.94 21.19
C ALA A 317 -3.44 6.00 19.97
N LEU A 318 -2.51 5.03 19.83
CA LEU A 318 -2.55 4.03 18.77
C LEU A 318 -3.74 3.08 18.93
N LYS A 319 -4.08 2.66 20.15
CA LYS A 319 -5.24 1.79 20.40
C LYS A 319 -6.57 2.43 19.98
N GLU A 320 -6.72 3.75 20.14
CA GLU A 320 -7.98 4.44 19.82
C GLU A 320 -8.22 4.61 18.31
N ARG A 321 -7.15 4.53 17.51
CA ARG A 321 -7.15 4.77 16.07
C ARG A 321 -7.04 3.47 15.27
N GLU A 322 -6.23 2.54 15.75
CA GLU A 322 -5.86 1.33 15.05
C GLU A 322 -6.43 0.10 15.75
N ARG A 323 -6.59 -0.99 14.98
CA ARG A 323 -6.94 -2.30 15.56
C ARG A 323 -5.84 -2.85 16.49
N VAL A 324 -4.67 -2.22 16.58
CA VAL A 324 -3.54 -2.71 17.36
C VAL A 324 -3.84 -2.60 18.85
N LYS A 325 -3.76 -3.73 19.58
CA LYS A 325 -3.83 -3.74 21.04
C LYS A 325 -2.51 -3.27 21.67
N ALA A 326 -2.15 -2.03 21.39
CA ALA A 326 -0.87 -1.40 21.70
C ALA A 326 -0.52 -1.41 23.21
N TRP A 327 -1.51 -1.55 24.09
CA TRP A 327 -1.30 -1.70 25.53
C TRP A 327 -0.46 -2.92 25.90
N GLU A 328 -0.65 -4.04 25.22
CA GLU A 328 0.11 -5.25 25.54
C GLU A 328 1.60 -5.12 25.22
N TYR A 329 1.95 -4.21 24.32
CA TYR A 329 3.33 -3.83 23.97
C TYR A 329 3.97 -2.87 24.96
N THR A 330 3.24 -2.39 25.97
CA THR A 330 3.76 -1.54 27.06
C THR A 330 4.00 -2.34 28.34
N GLY A 331 3.53 -3.59 28.40
CA GLY A 331 3.56 -4.42 29.61
C GLY A 331 2.48 -4.08 30.64
N ILE A 332 1.67 -3.05 30.39
CA ILE A 332 0.53 -2.62 31.22
C ILE A 332 -0.77 -3.03 30.53
N THR A 333 -1.71 -3.64 31.25
CA THR A 333 -3.00 -4.09 30.68
C THR A 333 -4.13 -3.09 30.86
N SER A 334 -4.02 -2.16 31.83
CA SER A 334 -4.94 -1.02 32.00
C SER A 334 -4.41 0.02 33.01
N PHE A 335 -4.94 1.24 33.00
CA PHE A 335 -4.69 2.24 34.05
C PHE A 335 -5.17 1.79 35.44
N ARG A 336 -6.29 1.04 35.51
CA ARG A 336 -6.73 0.40 36.75
C ARG A 336 -5.70 -0.61 37.25
N TYR A 337 -5.10 -1.41 36.37
CA TYR A 337 -4.03 -2.34 36.75
C TYR A 337 -2.80 -1.63 37.35
N LEU A 338 -2.40 -0.47 36.79
CA LEU A 338 -1.37 0.39 37.38
C LEU A 338 -1.78 0.91 38.77
N ALA A 339 -2.97 1.50 38.89
CA ALA A 339 -3.50 2.03 40.15
C ALA A 339 -3.59 0.94 41.23
N ASN A 340 -4.00 -0.25 40.83
CA ASN A 340 -4.10 -1.46 41.64
C ASN A 340 -2.73 -2.02 42.08
N ILE A 341 -1.70 -1.93 41.24
CA ILE A 341 -0.31 -2.24 41.64
C ILE A 341 0.16 -1.24 42.70
N PHE A 342 -0.17 0.04 42.55
CA PHE A 342 0.20 1.09 43.51
C PHE A 342 -0.62 1.05 44.82
N SER A 343 -1.85 0.52 44.78
CA SER A 343 -2.71 0.36 45.97
C SER A 343 -2.61 -1.02 46.64
N GLY A 344 -1.91 -1.98 46.04
CA GLY A 344 -1.71 -3.34 46.58
C GLY A 344 -2.83 -4.34 46.27
N GLU A 345 -3.81 -4.02 45.42
CA GLU A 345 -4.98 -4.87 45.12
C GLU A 345 -4.92 -5.46 43.70
N LEU A 346 -4.36 -6.67 43.53
CA LEU A 346 -4.16 -7.26 42.20
C LEU A 346 -5.27 -8.23 41.73
N PRO A 347 -5.70 -8.17 40.45
CA PRO A 347 -6.76 -9.02 39.88
C PRO A 347 -6.40 -10.52 39.68
N GLY A 348 -5.19 -10.96 40.03
CA GLY A 348 -4.67 -12.31 39.72
C GLY A 348 -5.16 -13.43 40.65
N LEU A 349 -6.15 -13.18 41.51
CA LEU A 349 -6.57 -14.07 42.59
C LEU A 349 -7.52 -15.21 42.17
N GLU A 350 -8.02 -15.20 40.93
CA GLU A 350 -8.97 -16.22 40.44
C GLU A 350 -8.32 -17.62 40.30
N ILE A 351 -7.06 -17.69 39.85
CA ILE A 351 -6.30 -18.95 39.72
C ILE A 351 -5.85 -19.47 41.10
N PRO A 352 -5.30 -18.64 42.01
CA PRO A 352 -5.09 -19.03 43.41
C PRO A 352 -6.38 -19.46 44.11
N GLY A 353 -7.52 -18.84 43.81
CA GLY A 353 -8.83 -19.22 44.34
C GLY A 353 -9.30 -20.58 43.84
N ALA A 354 -9.13 -20.88 42.55
CA ALA A 354 -9.41 -22.20 41.98
C ALA A 354 -8.49 -23.29 42.57
N ALA A 355 -7.19 -23.01 42.71
CA ALA A 355 -6.24 -23.92 43.34
C ALA A 355 -6.52 -24.12 44.84
N ALA A 356 -6.90 -23.06 45.57
CA ALA A 356 -7.29 -23.14 46.97
C ALA A 356 -8.58 -23.96 47.16
N LYS A 357 -9.56 -23.86 46.26
CA LYS A 357 -10.78 -24.70 46.26
C LYS A 357 -10.47 -26.18 45.99
N ILE A 358 -9.53 -26.48 45.09
CA ILE A 358 -9.07 -27.86 44.86
C ILE A 358 -8.40 -28.42 46.12
N VAL A 359 -7.49 -27.67 46.72
CA VAL A 359 -6.79 -28.08 47.96
C VAL A 359 -7.75 -28.22 49.12
N ALA A 360 -8.64 -27.24 49.32
CA ALA A 360 -9.60 -27.26 50.41
C ALA A 360 -10.64 -28.38 50.24
N GLY A 361 -11.17 -28.59 49.03
CA GLY A 361 -12.10 -29.68 48.72
C GLY A 361 -11.47 -31.06 48.90
N PHE A 362 -10.16 -31.19 48.62
CA PHE A 362 -9.40 -32.39 48.93
C PHE A 362 -9.21 -32.60 50.44
N THR A 363 -8.90 -31.55 51.20
CA THR A 363 -8.67 -31.68 52.66
C THR A 363 -9.94 -31.89 53.48
N THR A 364 -11.10 -31.49 52.96
CA THR A 364 -12.39 -31.64 53.65
C THR A 364 -13.24 -32.78 53.09
N ASP A 365 -12.70 -33.57 52.14
CA ASP A 365 -13.42 -34.60 51.39
C ASP A 365 -14.69 -34.07 50.68
N ASP A 366 -14.68 -32.78 50.30
CA ASP A 366 -15.77 -32.12 49.58
C ASP A 366 -15.52 -32.21 48.06
N GLU A 367 -16.03 -33.31 47.49
CA GLU A 367 -15.94 -33.62 46.07
C GLU A 367 -16.54 -32.51 45.18
N ARG A 368 -17.52 -31.75 45.68
CA ARG A 368 -18.17 -30.65 44.95
C ARG A 368 -17.22 -29.47 44.82
N MET A 369 -16.53 -29.11 45.91
CA MET A 369 -15.59 -28.00 45.91
C MET A 369 -14.32 -28.32 45.12
N LEU A 370 -13.89 -29.58 45.13
CA LEU A 370 -12.82 -30.09 44.27
C LEU A 370 -13.19 -30.02 42.78
N LYS A 371 -14.38 -30.50 42.40
CA LYS A 371 -14.90 -30.39 41.02
C LYS A 371 -15.12 -28.93 40.60
N GLN A 372 -15.57 -28.06 41.49
CA GLN A 372 -15.70 -26.62 41.22
C GLN A 372 -14.33 -25.97 41.01
N GLY A 373 -13.35 -26.21 41.89
CA GLY A 373 -12.00 -25.68 41.72
C GLY A 373 -11.32 -26.19 40.44
N TRP A 374 -11.54 -27.47 40.08
CA TRP A 374 -11.04 -28.06 38.83
C TRP A 374 -11.73 -27.48 37.59
N ASN A 375 -13.06 -27.32 37.63
CA ASN A 375 -13.82 -26.71 36.55
C ASN A 375 -13.50 -25.21 36.40
N ASP A 376 -13.29 -24.48 37.50
CA ASP A 376 -12.84 -23.08 37.51
C ASP A 376 -11.43 -22.97 36.91
N LEU A 377 -10.53 -23.91 37.22
CA LEU A 377 -9.18 -23.97 36.66
C LEU A 377 -9.19 -24.30 35.16
N ILE A 378 -9.96 -25.30 34.73
CA ILE A 378 -10.11 -25.69 33.32
C ILE A 378 -10.83 -24.59 32.52
N ARG A 379 -11.89 -23.97 33.05
CA ARG A 379 -12.58 -22.84 32.40
C ARG A 379 -11.69 -21.60 32.26
N THR A 380 -10.69 -21.44 33.12
CA THR A 380 -9.77 -20.29 33.05
C THR A 380 -8.64 -20.52 32.04
N ILE A 381 -8.17 -21.76 31.86
CA ILE A 381 -6.95 -22.07 31.07
C ILE A 381 -7.28 -22.55 29.64
N THR A 382 -8.32 -23.37 29.47
CA THR A 382 -8.63 -24.07 28.21
C THR A 382 -9.36 -23.20 27.17
N PRO A 383 -10.28 -22.27 27.53
CA PRO A 383 -11.02 -21.49 26.54
C PRO A 383 -10.20 -20.44 25.80
N SER A 384 -9.08 -19.92 26.33
CA SER A 384 -8.44 -18.76 25.70
C SER A 384 -7.75 -19.09 24.37
N ILE A 385 -7.18 -20.29 24.23
CA ILE A 385 -6.50 -20.74 23.00
C ILE A 385 -7.54 -21.34 22.05
N TRP A 386 -8.46 -22.16 22.57
CA TRP A 386 -9.47 -22.77 21.73
C TRP A 386 -10.44 -21.74 21.16
N LYS A 387 -10.94 -20.78 21.96
CA LYS A 387 -11.77 -19.68 21.45
C LYS A 387 -11.03 -18.77 20.47
N GLN A 388 -9.71 -18.64 20.56
CA GLN A 388 -8.95 -17.83 19.61
C GLN A 388 -8.83 -18.53 18.25
N ILE A 389 -8.61 -19.83 18.23
CA ILE A 389 -8.58 -20.62 17.00
C ILE A 389 -10.01 -20.80 16.45
N GLU A 390 -11.01 -20.98 17.32
CA GLU A 390 -12.43 -21.05 16.97
C GLU A 390 -12.94 -19.71 16.43
N SER A 391 -12.56 -18.57 17.01
CA SER A 391 -12.83 -17.25 16.43
C SER A 391 -12.16 -17.05 15.08
N VAL A 392 -11.01 -17.70 14.81
CA VAL A 392 -10.39 -17.66 13.48
C VAL A 392 -11.11 -18.60 12.50
N ALA A 393 -11.54 -19.77 12.97
CA ALA A 393 -12.31 -20.73 12.18
C ALA A 393 -13.72 -20.22 11.84
N ASN A 394 -14.34 -19.44 12.73
CA ASN A 394 -15.68 -18.86 12.57
C ASN A 394 -15.66 -17.51 11.83
N GLY A 395 -14.48 -17.00 11.42
CA GLY A 395 -14.36 -15.73 10.69
C GLY A 395 -14.38 -14.46 11.56
N ASP A 396 -14.68 -14.56 12.86
CA ASP A 396 -14.69 -13.45 13.82
C ASP A 396 -13.33 -12.73 13.94
N LYS A 397 -12.23 -13.45 13.65
CA LYS A 397 -10.85 -12.97 13.63
C LYS A 397 -10.11 -13.53 12.43
N ASP A 398 -9.23 -12.76 11.81
CA ASP A 398 -8.30 -13.31 10.81
C ASP A 398 -6.99 -13.80 11.47
N TRP A 399 -6.18 -14.57 10.74
CA TRP A 399 -4.88 -15.02 11.25
C TRP A 399 -3.95 -13.86 11.62
N LEU A 400 -4.05 -12.71 10.95
CA LEU A 400 -3.29 -11.51 11.29
C LEU A 400 -3.73 -10.92 12.64
N THR A 401 -5.01 -11.02 12.99
CA THR A 401 -5.60 -10.62 14.26
C THR A 401 -5.07 -11.49 15.39
N LEU A 402 -4.81 -12.78 15.10
CA LEU A 402 -4.18 -13.72 16.03
C LEU A 402 -2.66 -13.47 16.19
N PHE A 403 -1.94 -13.21 15.10
CA PHE A 403 -0.46 -13.08 15.10
C PHE A 403 0.06 -11.68 15.42
N PHE A 404 -0.63 -10.63 14.97
CA PHE A 404 -0.31 -9.21 15.23
C PHE A 404 -1.18 -8.58 16.31
N TYR A 405 -2.04 -9.39 16.91
CA TYR A 405 -2.76 -9.03 18.11
C TYR A 405 -3.67 -7.79 17.92
N LEU A 406 -4.52 -7.90 16.90
CA LEU A 406 -5.49 -6.88 16.52
C LEU A 406 -6.83 -7.07 17.27
N GLU A 407 -7.68 -6.04 17.31
CA GLU A 407 -9.09 -6.17 17.68
C GLU A 407 -9.86 -6.99 16.61
N GLY A 408 -10.99 -7.58 16.99
CA GLY A 408 -11.83 -8.39 16.09
C GLY A 408 -12.30 -7.60 14.88
N LYS A 409 -12.76 -8.29 13.82
CA LYS A 409 -13.27 -7.61 12.62
C LYS A 409 -14.46 -6.69 12.93
N ASP A 410 -15.18 -6.97 14.01
CA ASP A 410 -16.34 -6.24 14.52
C ASP A 410 -15.99 -4.94 15.28
N TRP A 411 -14.72 -4.57 15.41
CA TRP A 411 -14.29 -3.45 16.25
C TRP A 411 -14.97 -2.12 15.88
N LYS A 412 -15.14 -1.83 14.58
CA LYS A 412 -15.85 -0.62 14.09
C LYS A 412 -17.30 -0.64 14.56
N ILE A 413 -18.00 -1.75 14.34
CA ILE A 413 -19.40 -1.93 14.75
C ILE A 413 -19.54 -1.81 16.26
N LYS A 414 -18.61 -2.37 17.03
CA LYS A 414 -18.59 -2.25 18.49
C LYS A 414 -18.40 -0.80 18.95
N LYS A 415 -17.47 -0.06 18.35
CA LYS A 415 -17.25 1.35 18.65
C LYS A 415 -18.48 2.21 18.35
N LEU A 416 -19.15 1.93 17.22
CA LEU A 416 -20.41 2.58 16.85
C LEU A 416 -21.51 2.23 17.84
N ARG A 417 -21.64 0.96 18.23
CA ARG A 417 -22.60 0.51 19.26
C ARG A 417 -22.40 1.28 20.57
N ASP A 418 -21.19 1.31 21.10
CA ASP A 418 -20.90 1.98 22.37
C ASP A 418 -21.17 3.50 22.29
N GLY A 419 -21.03 4.10 21.09
CA GLY A 419 -21.36 5.50 20.81
C GLY A 419 -22.87 5.76 20.71
N TRP A 420 -23.60 4.92 19.98
CA TRP A 420 -25.03 5.08 19.68
C TRP A 420 -25.95 4.60 20.79
N GLU A 421 -25.52 3.61 21.60
CA GLU A 421 -26.33 3.02 22.67
C GLU A 421 -26.86 4.05 23.67
N LYS A 422 -26.13 5.16 23.86
CA LYS A 422 -26.60 6.27 24.71
C LYS A 422 -27.89 6.92 24.21
N GLY A 423 -28.12 6.93 22.90
CA GLY A 423 -29.32 7.49 22.26
C GLY A 423 -30.51 6.54 22.26
N TRP A 424 -30.33 5.27 22.64
CA TRP A 424 -31.38 4.24 22.58
C TRP A 424 -32.30 4.18 23.80
N LYS A 425 -32.04 5.03 24.81
CA LYS A 425 -32.76 5.00 26.09
C LYS A 425 -34.27 5.18 25.95
N GLU A 426 -34.69 6.05 25.03
CA GLU A 426 -36.12 6.30 24.77
C GLU A 426 -36.79 5.03 24.24
N TYR A 427 -36.19 4.38 23.25
CA TYR A 427 -36.66 3.09 22.73
C TYR A 427 -36.73 2.01 23.82
N ASP A 428 -35.71 1.92 24.68
CA ASP A 428 -35.65 0.91 25.73
C ASP A 428 -36.69 1.12 26.83
N ALA A 429 -37.11 2.36 27.05
CA ALA A 429 -38.17 2.71 27.99
C ALA A 429 -39.59 2.38 27.46
N LEU A 430 -39.76 2.18 26.14
CA LEU A 430 -41.06 1.87 25.56
C LEU A 430 -41.51 0.44 25.86
N PRO A 431 -42.81 0.21 26.10
CA PRO A 431 -43.36 -1.14 26.23
C PRO A 431 -43.32 -1.87 24.88
N PRO A 432 -43.25 -3.22 24.86
CA PRO A 432 -43.04 -3.99 23.63
C PRO A 432 -44.01 -3.70 22.48
N LYS A 433 -45.27 -3.38 22.80
CA LYS A 433 -46.32 -3.06 21.82
C LYS A 433 -46.06 -1.75 21.03
N ASP A 434 -45.38 -0.79 21.64
CA ASP A 434 -45.18 0.55 21.04
C ASP A 434 -43.80 0.64 20.33
N ARG A 435 -42.97 -0.41 20.45
CA ARG A 435 -41.61 -0.44 19.89
C ARG A 435 -41.56 -0.57 18.37
N ASN A 436 -42.55 -1.21 17.75
CA ASN A 436 -42.58 -1.34 16.29
C ASN A 436 -42.94 0.00 15.65
N ASP A 437 -44.01 0.65 16.12
CA ASP A 437 -44.40 1.97 15.66
C ASP A 437 -43.28 3.00 15.87
N TYR A 438 -42.54 2.91 16.99
CA TYR A 438 -41.39 3.78 17.22
C TYR A 438 -40.24 3.53 16.23
N ARG A 439 -39.99 2.27 15.83
CA ARG A 439 -38.96 1.95 14.82
C ARG A 439 -39.33 2.57 13.47
N GLU A 440 -40.57 2.41 13.05
CA GLU A 440 -41.08 2.92 11.78
C GLU A 440 -40.99 4.45 11.71
N ASN A 441 -41.25 5.14 12.83
CA ASN A 441 -41.14 6.59 12.92
C ASN A 441 -39.71 7.13 13.18
N ASN A 442 -38.72 6.26 13.44
CA ASN A 442 -37.34 6.66 13.74
C ASN A 442 -36.32 5.83 12.93
N PRO A 443 -36.30 5.97 11.59
CA PRO A 443 -35.53 5.11 10.69
C PRO A 443 -34.01 5.14 10.96
N LEU A 444 -33.44 6.30 11.32
CA LEU A 444 -32.02 6.41 11.67
C LEU A 444 -31.67 5.57 12.92
N LEU A 445 -32.52 5.62 13.95
CA LEU A 445 -32.30 4.87 15.20
C LEU A 445 -32.46 3.38 14.95
N GLU A 446 -33.46 2.97 14.16
CA GLU A 446 -33.61 1.58 13.75
C GLU A 446 -32.38 1.08 12.96
N ALA A 447 -31.90 1.88 12.00
CA ALA A 447 -30.71 1.56 11.20
C ALA A 447 -29.47 1.37 12.08
N GLN A 448 -29.23 2.25 13.06
CA GLN A 448 -28.14 2.11 14.03
C GLN A 448 -28.26 0.80 14.84
N MET A 449 -29.47 0.47 15.28
CA MET A 449 -29.71 -0.79 16.02
C MET A 449 -29.54 -2.03 15.13
N PHE A 450 -29.91 -1.96 13.86
CA PHE A 450 -29.69 -3.03 12.90
C PHE A 450 -28.20 -3.25 12.61
N VAL A 451 -27.47 -2.18 12.25
CA VAL A 451 -26.01 -2.22 11.98
C VAL A 451 -25.23 -2.79 13.16
N THR A 452 -25.65 -2.50 14.39
CA THR A 452 -25.00 -2.99 15.62
C THR A 452 -25.43 -4.39 16.05
N GLY A 453 -26.28 -5.06 15.25
CA GLY A 453 -26.76 -6.42 15.47
C GLY A 453 -27.84 -6.56 16.54
N ARG A 454 -28.44 -5.45 16.98
CA ARG A 454 -29.56 -5.44 17.94
C ARG A 454 -30.86 -5.93 17.29
N PHE A 455 -31.05 -5.62 16.02
CA PHE A 455 -32.12 -6.17 15.18
C PHE A 455 -31.55 -6.95 14.01
N THR A 456 -32.36 -7.86 13.47
CA THR A 456 -32.08 -8.59 12.23
C THR A 456 -33.16 -8.34 11.17
N THR A 457 -34.02 -7.36 11.40
CA THR A 457 -35.08 -6.92 10.47
C THR A 457 -35.20 -5.40 10.52
N LEU A 458 -35.72 -4.81 9.43
CA LEU A 458 -36.04 -3.39 9.33
C LEU A 458 -37.55 -3.22 9.15
N SER A 459 -38.11 -2.14 9.70
CA SER A 459 -39.56 -1.89 9.69
C SER A 459 -40.01 -1.01 8.51
N SER A 460 -39.12 -0.19 7.97
CA SER A 460 -39.43 0.70 6.84
C SER A 460 -38.32 0.74 5.79
N ASP A 461 -38.61 1.27 4.60
CA ASP A 461 -37.63 1.44 3.52
C ASP A 461 -36.69 2.63 3.79
N GLU A 462 -37.14 3.65 4.52
CA GLU A 462 -36.29 4.74 5.00
C GLU A 462 -35.19 4.19 5.92
N ALA A 463 -35.51 3.21 6.77
CA ALA A 463 -34.52 2.55 7.60
C ALA A 463 -33.49 1.76 6.76
N ARG A 464 -33.90 1.17 5.62
CA ARG A 464 -32.97 0.51 4.68
C ARG A 464 -31.98 1.51 4.11
N VAL A 465 -32.46 2.64 3.61
CA VAL A 465 -31.62 3.72 3.07
C VAL A 465 -30.62 4.22 4.12
N GLU A 466 -31.07 4.43 5.37
CA GLU A 466 -30.20 4.82 6.47
C GLU A 466 -29.16 3.76 6.83
N VAL A 467 -29.48 2.46 6.75
CA VAL A 467 -28.50 1.38 6.94
C VAL A 467 -27.40 1.47 5.89
N LEU A 468 -27.76 1.62 4.61
CA LEU A 468 -26.79 1.75 3.52
C LEU A 468 -25.91 3.01 3.70
N ARG A 469 -26.52 4.14 4.07
CA ARG A 469 -25.80 5.39 4.37
C ARG A 469 -24.80 5.20 5.52
N LEU A 470 -25.18 4.49 6.59
CA LEU A 470 -24.30 4.21 7.72
C LEU A 470 -23.17 3.24 7.37
N ILE A 471 -23.43 2.25 6.51
CA ILE A 471 -22.43 1.32 6.00
C ILE A 471 -21.34 2.08 5.24
N GLU A 472 -21.75 2.95 4.31
CA GLU A 472 -20.84 3.77 3.52
C GLU A 472 -20.10 4.79 4.39
N GLN A 473 -20.81 5.56 5.21
CA GLN A 473 -20.25 6.59 6.09
C GLN A 473 -19.17 6.04 7.03
N HIS A 474 -19.31 4.79 7.48
CA HIS A 474 -18.41 4.18 8.45
C HIS A 474 -17.52 3.07 7.87
N ASP A 475 -17.58 2.83 6.55
CA ASP A 475 -16.82 1.79 5.86
C ASP A 475 -16.98 0.43 6.58
N LEU A 476 -18.24 0.00 6.71
CA LEU A 476 -18.61 -1.21 7.44
C LEU A 476 -18.65 -2.43 6.51
N ASP A 477 -18.05 -3.51 6.96
CA ASP A 477 -18.16 -4.81 6.30
C ASP A 477 -19.57 -5.38 6.53
N THR A 478 -20.33 -5.56 5.45
CA THR A 478 -21.73 -6.00 5.52
C THR A 478 -21.86 -7.45 6.01
N GLU A 479 -20.82 -8.28 5.86
CA GLU A 479 -20.79 -9.63 6.41
C GLU A 479 -20.86 -9.64 7.94
N MET A 480 -20.39 -8.56 8.56
CA MET A 480 -20.39 -8.39 10.02
C MET A 480 -21.74 -7.89 10.56
N ILE A 481 -22.66 -7.47 9.69
CA ILE A 481 -23.99 -6.97 10.07
C ILE A 481 -24.99 -8.12 10.08
N ARG A 482 -25.39 -8.54 11.29
CA ARG A 482 -26.30 -9.67 11.47
C ARG A 482 -27.67 -9.41 10.85
N GLY A 483 -28.06 -10.25 9.89
CA GLY A 483 -29.35 -10.14 9.20
C GLY A 483 -29.32 -9.28 7.94
N TYR A 484 -28.16 -8.74 7.55
CA TYR A 484 -27.98 -8.02 6.30
C TYR A 484 -28.47 -8.83 5.09
N GLU A 485 -27.97 -10.05 4.91
CA GLU A 485 -28.41 -10.95 3.81
C GLU A 485 -29.90 -11.29 3.86
N LYS A 486 -30.56 -11.25 5.03
CA LYS A 486 -32.01 -11.51 5.09
C LYS A 486 -32.83 -10.36 4.51
N ILE A 487 -32.33 -9.13 4.62
CA ILE A 487 -33.06 -7.90 4.23
C ILE A 487 -32.62 -7.41 2.85
N PHE A 488 -31.34 -7.59 2.53
CA PHE A 488 -30.68 -7.10 1.33
C PHE A 488 -30.18 -8.22 0.40
N GLY A 489 -30.33 -9.50 0.77
CA GLY A 489 -29.82 -10.65 0.01
C GLY A 489 -30.67 -11.01 -1.20
N VAL A 490 -31.14 -10.02 -1.95
CA VAL A 490 -31.50 -10.22 -3.35
C VAL A 490 -30.22 -10.67 -4.05
N ASP A 491 -30.29 -11.78 -4.77
CA ASP A 491 -29.19 -12.23 -5.61
C ASP A 491 -29.11 -11.28 -6.80
N THR A 492 -28.29 -10.24 -6.66
CA THR A 492 -28.21 -9.19 -7.69
C THR A 492 -27.56 -9.71 -8.95
N ASP A 493 -26.72 -10.74 -8.89
CA ASP A 493 -26.11 -11.35 -10.07
C ASP A 493 -27.16 -12.05 -10.92
N GLU A 494 -28.08 -12.82 -10.33
CA GLU A 494 -29.15 -13.47 -11.09
C GLU A 494 -30.07 -12.45 -11.80
N GLU A 495 -30.47 -11.38 -11.10
CA GLU A 495 -31.31 -10.33 -11.68
C GLU A 495 -30.58 -9.56 -12.79
N LEU A 496 -29.35 -9.13 -12.55
CA LEU A 496 -28.55 -8.38 -13.52
C LEU A 496 -28.13 -9.25 -14.70
N MET A 497 -27.86 -10.54 -14.53
CA MET A 497 -27.60 -11.46 -15.66
C MET A 497 -28.81 -11.60 -16.58
N LYS A 498 -30.04 -11.59 -16.04
CA LYS A 498 -31.26 -11.60 -16.87
C LYS A 498 -31.36 -10.32 -17.69
N LEU A 499 -31.13 -9.16 -17.09
CA LEU A 499 -31.16 -7.86 -17.77
C LEU A 499 -30.00 -7.68 -18.76
N GLN A 500 -28.83 -8.26 -18.49
CA GLN A 500 -27.70 -8.22 -19.42
C GLN A 500 -28.01 -9.03 -20.68
N LYS A 501 -28.72 -10.15 -20.55
CA LYS A 501 -29.13 -10.98 -21.70
C LYS A 501 -30.13 -10.27 -22.61
N THR A 502 -30.91 -9.33 -22.08
CA THR A 502 -31.88 -8.54 -22.86
C THR A 502 -31.24 -7.33 -23.55
N LEU A 503 -29.94 -7.07 -23.38
CA LEU A 503 -29.26 -5.96 -24.05
C LEU A 503 -29.36 -6.10 -25.57
N GLY A 504 -29.90 -5.06 -26.22
CA GLY A 504 -30.13 -5.03 -27.66
C GLY A 504 -31.40 -5.78 -28.11
N GLU A 505 -32.22 -6.28 -27.20
CA GLU A 505 -33.55 -6.82 -27.50
C GLU A 505 -34.61 -5.70 -27.49
N VAL A 506 -35.65 -5.85 -28.32
CA VAL A 506 -36.78 -4.93 -28.35
C VAL A 506 -37.62 -5.12 -27.08
N GLU A 507 -37.87 -4.04 -26.34
CA GLU A 507 -38.74 -4.04 -25.17
C GLU A 507 -40.18 -4.42 -25.56
N LEU A 508 -40.84 -5.23 -24.73
CA LEU A 508 -42.22 -5.63 -24.92
C LEU A 508 -43.12 -4.94 -23.88
N GLU A 509 -44.18 -4.28 -24.34
CA GLU A 509 -45.25 -3.73 -23.50
C GLU A 509 -46.54 -4.51 -23.82
N ASP A 510 -47.11 -5.19 -22.81
CA ASP A 510 -48.26 -6.09 -22.95
C ASP A 510 -48.09 -7.17 -24.05
N GLY A 511 -46.86 -7.64 -24.23
CA GLY A 511 -46.52 -8.66 -25.25
C GLY A 511 -46.48 -8.12 -26.68
N LYS A 512 -46.58 -6.81 -26.87
CA LYS A 512 -46.36 -6.13 -28.16
C LYS A 512 -45.02 -5.39 -28.13
N GLN A 513 -44.40 -5.23 -29.29
CA GLN A 513 -43.18 -4.42 -29.42
C GLN A 513 -43.48 -2.99 -28.97
N LYS A 514 -42.73 -2.53 -27.97
CA LYS A 514 -42.81 -1.17 -27.46
C LYS A 514 -42.22 -0.23 -28.50
N LEU A 515 -42.97 0.83 -28.82
CA LEU A 515 -42.52 1.86 -29.75
C LEU A 515 -42.22 3.14 -28.98
N LYS A 516 -41.12 3.79 -29.31
CA LYS A 516 -40.81 5.15 -28.87
C LYS A 516 -41.86 6.12 -29.41
N ALA A 517 -41.92 7.33 -28.84
CA ALA A 517 -42.88 8.37 -29.26
C ALA A 517 -42.74 8.78 -30.74
N ASN A 518 -41.58 8.55 -31.35
CA ASN A 518 -41.30 8.79 -32.77
C ASN A 518 -41.70 7.61 -33.69
N GLY A 519 -42.22 6.50 -33.14
CA GLY A 519 -42.63 5.31 -33.88
C GLY A 519 -41.53 4.28 -34.13
N GLU A 520 -40.31 4.49 -33.60
CA GLU A 520 -39.22 3.51 -33.68
C GLU A 520 -39.34 2.44 -32.59
N LEU A 521 -38.72 1.27 -32.80
CA LEU A 521 -38.67 0.21 -31.79
C LEU A 521 -37.85 0.66 -30.56
N ASP A 522 -38.36 0.39 -29.36
CA ASP A 522 -37.66 0.68 -28.11
C ASP A 522 -36.78 -0.51 -27.73
N TYR A 523 -35.47 -0.33 -27.70
CA TYR A 523 -34.51 -1.40 -27.38
C TYR A 523 -33.98 -1.24 -25.96
N PHE A 524 -33.72 -2.36 -25.28
CA PHE A 524 -33.09 -2.33 -23.95
C PHE A 524 -31.58 -2.05 -24.09
N THR A 525 -31.17 -0.81 -23.79
CA THR A 525 -29.79 -0.34 -23.96
C THR A 525 -28.95 -0.48 -22.70
N THR A 526 -27.64 -0.25 -22.82
CA THR A 526 -26.72 -0.08 -21.68
C THR A 526 -27.16 1.03 -20.73
N SER A 527 -27.81 2.09 -21.23
CA SER A 527 -28.37 3.15 -20.38
C SER A 527 -29.56 2.66 -19.54
N ASN A 528 -30.41 1.78 -20.09
CA ASN A 528 -31.45 1.10 -19.33
C ASN A 528 -30.85 0.18 -18.27
N PHE A 529 -29.83 -0.61 -18.63
CA PHE A 529 -29.10 -1.46 -17.69
C PHE A 529 -28.47 -0.65 -16.54
N ALA A 530 -27.80 0.46 -16.84
CA ALA A 530 -27.27 1.38 -15.83
C ALA A 530 -28.34 1.92 -14.88
N SER A 531 -29.53 2.23 -15.40
CA SER A 531 -30.67 2.68 -14.60
C SER A 531 -31.15 1.59 -13.63
N GLU A 532 -31.18 0.34 -14.07
CA GLU A 532 -31.49 -0.82 -13.22
C GLU A 532 -30.41 -1.08 -12.17
N VAL A 533 -29.13 -0.94 -12.52
CA VAL A 533 -28.02 -1.04 -11.54
C VAL A 533 -28.16 0.04 -10.47
N ASN A 534 -28.43 1.30 -10.84
CA ASN A 534 -28.67 2.37 -9.86
C ASN A 534 -29.90 2.12 -8.99
N ARG A 535 -30.96 1.51 -9.55
CA ARG A 535 -32.15 1.12 -8.78
C ARG A 535 -31.80 0.06 -7.75
N LEU A 536 -31.08 -0.99 -8.15
CA LEU A 536 -30.62 -2.04 -7.25
C LEU A 536 -29.64 -1.51 -6.21
N GLU A 537 -28.74 -0.60 -6.57
CA GLU A 537 -27.79 0.00 -5.63
C GLU A 537 -28.51 0.74 -4.50
N LYS A 538 -29.60 1.46 -4.81
CA LYS A 538 -30.44 2.10 -3.78
C LYS A 538 -31.14 1.10 -2.85
N ILE A 539 -31.37 -0.12 -3.31
CA ILE A 539 -32.08 -1.16 -2.56
C ILE A 539 -31.11 -1.98 -1.71
N VAL A 540 -30.03 -2.48 -2.31
CA VAL A 540 -29.10 -3.45 -1.68
C VAL A 540 -27.76 -2.82 -1.27
N GLY A 541 -27.40 -1.66 -1.82
CA GLY A 541 -26.10 -1.02 -1.65
C GLY A 541 -25.07 -1.47 -2.68
N ARG A 542 -24.14 -0.57 -2.99
CA ARG A 542 -23.05 -0.77 -3.96
C ARG A 542 -22.20 -2.02 -3.68
N PHE A 543 -21.79 -2.20 -2.43
CA PHE A 543 -20.92 -3.30 -2.01
C PHE A 543 -21.52 -4.68 -2.34
N LYS A 544 -22.84 -4.82 -2.21
CA LYS A 544 -23.52 -6.09 -2.52
C LYS A 544 -23.45 -6.41 -4.01
N ILE A 545 -23.68 -5.42 -4.88
CA ILE A 545 -23.59 -5.58 -6.34
C ILE A 545 -22.17 -5.96 -6.76
N GLU A 546 -21.16 -5.28 -6.22
CA GLU A 546 -19.75 -5.59 -6.50
C GLU A 546 -19.36 -6.99 -6.01
N LYS A 547 -19.90 -7.43 -4.87
CA LYS A 547 -19.62 -8.75 -4.27
C LYS A 547 -20.31 -9.89 -5.01
N ASP A 548 -21.58 -9.74 -5.37
CA ASP A 548 -22.33 -10.75 -6.11
C ASP A 548 -21.73 -10.98 -7.51
N GLY A 549 -21.04 -9.97 -8.04
CA GLY A 549 -20.00 -10.18 -9.05
C GLY A 549 -20.47 -10.11 -10.50
N ASN A 550 -21.63 -9.51 -10.76
CA ASN A 550 -22.05 -9.24 -12.13
C ASN A 550 -21.03 -8.32 -12.81
N ALA A 551 -20.29 -8.85 -13.77
CA ALA A 551 -19.12 -8.17 -14.33
C ALA A 551 -19.46 -6.83 -15.00
N LEU A 552 -20.62 -6.72 -15.65
CA LEU A 552 -21.03 -5.49 -16.33
C LEU A 552 -21.52 -4.42 -15.34
N ALA A 553 -22.24 -4.81 -14.30
CA ALA A 553 -22.65 -3.88 -13.25
C ALA A 553 -21.45 -3.34 -12.45
N SER A 554 -20.47 -4.19 -12.13
CA SER A 554 -19.21 -3.75 -11.52
C SER A 554 -18.43 -2.79 -12.42
N GLU A 555 -18.41 -3.05 -13.73
CA GLU A 555 -17.81 -2.14 -14.72
C GLU A 555 -18.53 -0.77 -14.73
N TYR A 556 -19.86 -0.76 -14.69
CA TYR A 556 -20.66 0.47 -14.59
C TYR A 556 -20.34 1.28 -13.32
N LEU A 557 -20.34 0.62 -12.15
CA LEU A 557 -20.10 1.28 -10.87
C LEU A 557 -18.69 1.86 -10.80
N ALA A 558 -17.68 1.13 -11.30
CA ALA A 558 -16.32 1.63 -11.41
C ALA A 558 -16.22 2.81 -12.39
N ALA A 559 -16.89 2.71 -13.54
CA ALA A 559 -16.91 3.78 -14.53
C ALA A 559 -17.56 5.06 -13.98
N ARG A 560 -18.62 4.95 -13.19
CA ARG A 560 -19.31 6.10 -12.57
C ARG A 560 -18.37 6.94 -11.70
N ASP A 561 -17.48 6.30 -10.96
CA ASP A 561 -16.48 7.02 -10.15
C ASP A 561 -15.47 7.78 -11.02
N LEU A 562 -15.13 7.23 -12.20
CA LEU A 562 -14.22 7.87 -13.16
C LEU A 562 -14.87 9.05 -13.88
N TRP A 563 -16.20 9.16 -13.90
CA TRP A 563 -16.91 10.26 -14.55
C TRP A 563 -16.95 11.53 -13.71
N VAL A 564 -16.72 11.45 -12.40
CA VAL A 564 -16.85 12.61 -11.49
C VAL A 564 -16.06 13.83 -11.98
N PRO A 565 -14.77 13.73 -12.37
CA PRO A 565 -14.04 14.90 -12.88
C PRO A 565 -14.63 15.49 -14.18
N TYR A 566 -15.23 14.65 -15.02
CA TYR A 566 -15.89 15.07 -16.25
C TYR A 566 -17.23 15.78 -15.97
N GLU A 567 -18.05 15.21 -15.07
CA GLU A 567 -19.34 15.78 -14.68
C GLU A 567 -19.17 17.10 -13.89
N ASP A 568 -18.14 17.19 -13.05
CA ASP A 568 -17.80 18.39 -12.26
C ASP A 568 -17.19 19.54 -13.10
N SER A 569 -16.71 19.25 -14.31
CA SER A 569 -16.14 20.26 -15.21
C SER A 569 -17.23 21.21 -15.73
N THR A 570 -17.02 22.52 -15.58
CA THR A 570 -18.03 23.55 -15.89
C THR A 570 -18.00 24.07 -17.34
N SER A 571 -16.87 23.94 -18.04
CA SER A 571 -16.67 24.40 -19.43
C SER A 571 -16.65 23.23 -20.40
N GLU A 572 -17.19 23.46 -21.60
CA GLU A 572 -17.23 22.44 -22.66
C GLU A 572 -15.82 22.16 -23.19
N GLU A 573 -14.96 23.17 -23.26
CA GLU A 573 -13.57 23.06 -23.68
C GLU A 573 -12.79 22.10 -22.77
N THR A 574 -12.98 22.22 -21.46
CA THR A 574 -12.34 21.34 -20.46
C THR A 574 -12.87 19.92 -20.55
N ARG A 575 -14.17 19.72 -20.84
CA ARG A 575 -14.75 18.39 -21.08
C ARG A 575 -14.19 17.73 -22.34
N VAL A 576 -14.01 18.50 -23.41
CA VAL A 576 -13.39 18.03 -24.66
C VAL A 576 -11.94 17.65 -24.42
N ALA A 577 -11.16 18.50 -23.75
CA ALA A 577 -9.77 18.21 -23.40
C ALA A 577 -9.64 16.96 -22.51
N PHE A 578 -10.53 16.82 -21.51
CA PHE A 578 -10.57 15.65 -20.63
C PHE A 578 -10.83 14.36 -21.43
N ARG A 579 -11.81 14.38 -22.34
CA ARG A 579 -12.12 13.24 -23.21
C ARG A 579 -10.97 12.88 -24.15
N GLN A 580 -10.23 13.88 -24.66
CA GLN A 580 -9.03 13.66 -25.46
C GLN A 580 -7.93 12.99 -24.65
N GLN A 581 -7.76 13.37 -23.39
CA GLN A 581 -6.69 12.87 -22.52
C GLN A 581 -6.97 11.48 -21.93
N PHE A 582 -8.24 11.16 -21.65
CA PHE A 582 -8.65 9.93 -20.95
C PHE A 582 -9.56 9.07 -21.85
N PRO A 583 -8.99 8.33 -22.82
CA PRO A 583 -9.78 7.56 -23.79
C PRO A 583 -10.59 6.41 -23.16
N ASP A 584 -10.13 5.88 -22.04
CA ASP A 584 -10.85 4.88 -21.25
C ASP A 584 -12.13 5.46 -20.64
N VAL A 585 -12.06 6.67 -20.08
CA VAL A 585 -13.23 7.35 -19.53
C VAL A 585 -14.19 7.76 -20.65
N GLU A 586 -13.69 8.26 -21.78
CA GLU A 586 -14.53 8.58 -22.93
C GLU A 586 -15.24 7.34 -23.48
N ALA A 587 -14.54 6.21 -23.62
CA ALA A 587 -15.16 4.95 -24.05
C ALA A 587 -16.30 4.52 -23.14
N GLN A 588 -16.15 4.65 -21.82
CA GLN A 588 -17.21 4.37 -20.85
C GLN A 588 -18.37 5.36 -21.00
N LEU A 589 -18.09 6.67 -21.06
CA LEU A 589 -19.14 7.68 -21.27
C LEU A 589 -19.95 7.39 -22.54
N TYR A 590 -19.30 6.95 -23.61
CA TYR A 590 -19.96 6.54 -24.85
C TYR A 590 -20.78 5.26 -24.67
N LEU A 591 -20.18 4.22 -24.07
CA LEU A 591 -20.83 2.93 -23.82
C LEU A 591 -22.14 3.10 -23.05
N TRP A 592 -22.15 3.99 -22.05
CA TRP A 592 -23.29 4.23 -21.17
C TRP A 592 -24.21 5.37 -21.64
N GLY A 593 -24.05 5.85 -22.88
CA GLY A 593 -24.94 6.83 -23.51
C GLY A 593 -24.85 8.25 -22.95
N LYS A 594 -23.76 8.61 -22.28
CA LYS A 594 -23.50 9.97 -21.76
C LYS A 594 -23.00 10.92 -22.84
N ILE A 595 -22.39 10.39 -23.90
CA ILE A 595 -21.91 11.12 -25.08
C ILE A 595 -22.21 10.30 -26.35
N SER A 596 -22.16 10.93 -27.52
CA SER A 596 -22.53 10.30 -28.80
C SER A 596 -21.48 10.42 -29.90
N THR A 597 -20.31 10.97 -29.59
CA THR A 597 -19.17 11.17 -30.52
C THR A 597 -17.87 10.87 -29.79
N PHE A 598 -16.81 10.52 -30.50
CA PHE A 598 -15.46 10.40 -29.93
C PHE A 598 -14.65 11.67 -30.18
N LYS A 599 -13.79 12.03 -29.22
CA LYS A 599 -12.74 13.04 -29.36
C LYS A 599 -11.35 12.42 -29.38
N ASN A 600 -11.22 11.17 -28.92
CA ASN A 600 -10.03 10.36 -29.06
C ASN A 600 -10.37 9.04 -29.78
N PRO A 601 -9.73 8.71 -30.92
CA PRO A 601 -10.00 7.47 -31.65
C PRO A 601 -9.58 6.21 -30.87
N LYS A 602 -8.62 6.31 -29.94
CA LYS A 602 -8.26 5.18 -29.04
C LYS A 602 -9.45 4.79 -28.15
N SER A 603 -10.39 5.70 -27.87
CA SER A 603 -11.61 5.41 -27.12
C SER A 603 -12.49 4.38 -27.82
N ALA A 604 -12.54 4.36 -29.16
CA ALA A 604 -13.34 3.39 -29.89
C ALA A 604 -12.77 1.97 -29.76
N GLU A 605 -11.45 1.79 -29.75
CA GLU A 605 -10.84 0.48 -29.51
C GLU A 605 -11.19 -0.07 -28.14
N ILE A 606 -11.15 0.80 -27.13
CA ILE A 606 -11.52 0.46 -25.76
C ILE A 606 -13.01 0.10 -25.70
N LEU A 607 -13.87 0.88 -26.38
CA LEU A 607 -15.30 0.57 -26.48
C LEU A 607 -15.53 -0.81 -27.10
N LEU A 608 -14.92 -1.10 -28.26
CA LEU A 608 -15.04 -2.39 -28.93
C LEU A 608 -14.53 -3.54 -28.06
N ALA A 609 -13.45 -3.33 -27.30
CA ALA A 609 -12.94 -4.30 -26.34
C ALA A 609 -13.93 -4.53 -25.18
N LEU A 610 -14.57 -3.49 -24.65
CA LEU A 610 -15.61 -3.58 -23.62
C LEU A 610 -16.84 -4.31 -24.14
N MET A 611 -17.32 -3.98 -25.35
CA MET A 611 -18.42 -4.66 -26.00
C MET A 611 -18.15 -6.16 -26.13
N LYS A 612 -16.97 -6.53 -26.62
CA LYS A 612 -16.54 -7.92 -26.75
C LYS A 612 -16.42 -8.61 -25.38
N LYS A 613 -15.84 -7.94 -24.39
CA LYS A 613 -15.63 -8.47 -23.02
C LYS A 613 -16.96 -8.81 -22.35
N HIS A 614 -17.99 -7.98 -22.53
CA HIS A 614 -19.28 -8.12 -21.86
C HIS A 614 -20.41 -8.65 -22.76
N ASN A 615 -20.08 -9.06 -23.99
CA ASN A 615 -21.02 -9.54 -25.00
C ASN A 615 -22.18 -8.55 -25.26
N ILE A 616 -21.83 -7.26 -25.41
CA ILE A 616 -22.78 -6.18 -25.66
C ILE A 616 -22.91 -6.00 -27.18
N PRO A 617 -24.11 -6.21 -27.76
CA PRO A 617 -24.32 -5.97 -29.18
C PRO A 617 -24.36 -4.47 -29.50
N PRO A 618 -24.06 -4.04 -30.74
CA PRO A 618 -24.06 -2.62 -31.10
C PRO A 618 -25.42 -1.94 -30.87
N GLU A 619 -26.53 -2.65 -31.08
CA GLU A 619 -27.90 -2.16 -30.86
C GLU A 619 -28.18 -1.81 -29.39
N ALA A 620 -27.39 -2.35 -28.45
CA ALA A 620 -27.50 -2.02 -27.04
C ALA A 620 -26.84 -0.68 -26.68
N ILE A 621 -26.04 -0.08 -27.57
CA ILE A 621 -25.36 1.20 -27.31
C ILE A 621 -26.23 2.32 -27.88
N PRO A 622 -26.68 3.29 -27.06
CA PRO A 622 -27.60 4.34 -27.51
C PRO A 622 -27.15 5.07 -28.77
N ALA A 623 -25.87 5.41 -28.87
CA ALA A 623 -25.35 6.17 -30.01
C ALA A 623 -25.35 5.38 -31.33
N PHE A 624 -25.18 4.06 -31.30
CA PHE A 624 -25.27 3.19 -32.49
C PHE A 624 -26.71 2.86 -32.83
N LEU A 625 -27.59 2.75 -31.82
CA LEU A 625 -29.01 2.59 -32.04
C LEU A 625 -29.61 3.80 -32.76
N ASP A 626 -29.23 5.01 -32.35
CA ASP A 626 -29.73 6.26 -32.94
C ASP A 626 -29.13 6.54 -34.33
N ASN A 627 -27.88 6.11 -34.57
CA ASN A 627 -27.25 6.17 -35.89
C ASN A 627 -26.32 4.96 -36.11
N PRO A 628 -26.78 3.91 -36.81
CA PRO A 628 -25.99 2.71 -37.09
C PRO A 628 -24.69 2.96 -37.86
N GLU A 629 -24.65 3.99 -38.71
CA GLU A 629 -23.46 4.33 -39.50
C GLU A 629 -22.25 4.66 -38.61
N LYS A 630 -22.48 5.17 -37.39
CA LYS A 630 -21.41 5.43 -36.42
C LYS A 630 -20.67 4.18 -35.98
N TYR A 631 -21.31 3.01 -36.02
CA TYR A 631 -20.62 1.75 -35.73
C TYR A 631 -19.75 1.34 -36.94
N ASP A 632 -20.30 1.45 -38.14
CA ASP A 632 -19.59 1.11 -39.39
C ASP A 632 -18.37 2.04 -39.61
N GLU A 633 -18.49 3.32 -39.27
CA GLU A 633 -17.42 4.31 -39.27
C GLU A 633 -16.15 3.83 -38.55
N LEU A 634 -16.30 3.10 -37.43
CA LEU A 634 -15.18 2.59 -36.62
C LEU A 634 -14.32 1.57 -37.36
N PHE A 635 -14.81 1.01 -38.47
CA PHE A 635 -14.10 0.02 -39.29
C PHE A 635 -13.69 0.59 -40.65
N THR A 636 -13.88 1.89 -40.88
CA THR A 636 -13.47 2.55 -42.12
C THR A 636 -11.97 2.80 -42.16
N GLN A 637 -11.41 2.91 -43.36
CA GLN A 637 -10.02 3.30 -43.55
C GLN A 637 -9.73 4.67 -42.94
N LYS A 638 -10.68 5.61 -43.02
CA LYS A 638 -10.57 6.94 -42.41
C LYS A 638 -10.26 6.83 -40.93
N PHE A 639 -11.04 6.05 -40.19
CA PHE A 639 -10.88 5.90 -38.75
C PHE A 639 -9.53 5.30 -38.37
N GLU A 640 -9.04 4.30 -39.11
CA GLU A 640 -7.70 3.74 -38.90
C GLU A 640 -6.57 4.76 -39.13
N LEU A 641 -6.74 5.66 -40.12
CA LEU A 641 -5.78 6.75 -40.36
C LEU A 641 -5.82 7.81 -39.25
N GLU A 642 -7.02 8.23 -38.83
CA GLU A 642 -7.20 9.17 -37.72
C GLU A 642 -6.58 8.64 -36.43
N LYS A 643 -6.81 7.36 -36.14
CA LYS A 643 -6.19 6.64 -35.02
C LYS A 643 -4.67 6.62 -35.10
N LYS A 644 -4.12 6.23 -36.25
CA LYS A 644 -2.67 6.12 -36.47
C LYS A 644 -1.95 7.43 -36.18
N TRP A 645 -2.59 8.57 -36.49
CA TRP A 645 -1.95 9.88 -36.42
C TRP A 645 -2.51 10.81 -35.34
N PHE A 646 -3.38 10.32 -34.48
CA PHE A 646 -4.03 11.12 -33.45
C PHE A 646 -3.05 11.90 -32.58
N ASP A 647 -1.96 11.25 -32.15
CA ASP A 647 -0.98 11.88 -31.26
C ASP A 647 -0.27 13.07 -31.95
N LEU A 648 0.09 12.95 -33.24
CA LEU A 648 0.69 14.05 -34.03
C LEU A 648 -0.32 15.16 -34.32
N ALA A 649 -1.56 14.82 -34.66
CA ALA A 649 -2.62 15.80 -34.86
C ALA A 649 -2.90 16.60 -33.58
N THR A 650 -2.90 15.92 -32.43
CA THR A 650 -3.06 16.55 -31.12
C THR A 650 -1.89 17.46 -30.78
N GLU A 651 -0.65 17.04 -31.07
CA GLU A 651 0.55 17.87 -30.90
C GLU A 651 0.49 19.15 -31.75
N TYR A 652 0.11 19.01 -33.03
CA TYR A 652 -0.03 20.13 -33.95
C TYR A 652 -1.06 21.18 -33.49
N GLU A 653 -2.23 20.73 -33.02
CA GLU A 653 -3.25 21.62 -32.47
C GLU A 653 -2.82 22.21 -31.13
N SER A 654 -2.10 21.44 -30.32
CA SER A 654 -1.60 21.88 -29.01
C SER A 654 -0.67 23.09 -29.09
N TYR A 655 0.11 23.24 -30.16
CA TYR A 655 0.93 24.45 -30.35
C TYR A 655 0.09 25.75 -30.41
N GLY A 656 -1.19 25.66 -30.79
CA GLY A 656 -2.12 26.79 -30.87
C GLY A 656 -3.10 26.94 -29.70
N ASN A 657 -3.19 25.95 -28.81
CA ASN A 657 -4.15 25.93 -27.70
C ASN A 657 -3.54 26.53 -26.43
N ALA A 658 -4.06 27.67 -25.95
CA ALA A 658 -3.54 28.38 -24.77
C ALA A 658 -3.56 27.59 -23.45
N GLU A 659 -4.38 26.55 -23.36
CA GLU A 659 -4.46 25.68 -22.18
C GLU A 659 -3.49 24.49 -22.25
N SER A 660 -2.90 24.23 -23.43
CA SER A 660 -1.96 23.13 -23.62
C SER A 660 -0.58 23.48 -23.04
N PRO A 661 0.12 22.52 -22.39
CA PRO A 661 1.50 22.71 -21.98
C PRO A 661 2.46 22.91 -23.16
N LEU A 662 2.06 22.57 -24.38
CA LEU A 662 2.84 22.79 -25.61
C LEU A 662 2.50 24.12 -26.30
N TYR A 663 1.68 24.98 -25.69
CA TYR A 663 1.26 26.23 -26.32
C TYR A 663 2.44 27.14 -26.65
N ILE A 664 2.52 27.57 -27.91
CA ILE A 664 3.51 28.55 -28.38
C ILE A 664 2.78 29.87 -28.61
N LYS A 665 3.03 30.84 -27.72
CA LYS A 665 2.34 32.14 -27.76
C LYS A 665 2.71 32.97 -29.00
N ASP A 666 3.97 32.90 -29.44
CA ASP A 666 4.45 33.62 -30.61
C ASP A 666 3.93 32.97 -31.90
N SER A 667 3.41 33.77 -32.83
CA SER A 667 2.77 33.24 -34.04
C SER A 667 3.78 32.71 -35.06
N GLU A 668 4.96 33.30 -35.13
CA GLU A 668 6.00 32.86 -36.08
C GLU A 668 6.69 31.60 -35.54
N GLU A 669 7.03 31.56 -34.25
CA GLU A 669 7.58 30.36 -33.60
C GLU A 669 6.59 29.18 -33.68
N ARG A 670 5.29 29.43 -33.49
CA ARG A 670 4.24 28.42 -33.65
C ARG A 670 4.17 27.91 -35.08
N LYS A 671 4.27 28.81 -36.06
CA LYS A 671 4.28 28.46 -37.48
C LYS A 671 5.50 27.63 -37.81
N GLU A 672 6.69 28.01 -37.37
CA GLU A 672 7.94 27.26 -37.56
C GLU A 672 7.86 25.86 -36.91
N ALA A 673 7.35 25.74 -35.68
CA ALA A 673 7.16 24.45 -35.03
C ALA A 673 6.17 23.55 -35.78
N ARG A 674 5.07 24.14 -36.29
CA ARG A 674 4.08 23.44 -37.12
C ARG A 674 4.71 22.98 -38.44
N ASP A 675 5.39 23.86 -39.16
CA ASP A 675 6.02 23.55 -40.45
C ASP A 675 7.08 22.45 -40.29
N LYS A 676 7.90 22.54 -39.23
CA LYS A 676 8.86 21.49 -38.88
C LYS A 676 8.20 20.15 -38.56
N LEU A 677 7.10 20.14 -37.81
CA LEU A 677 6.37 18.89 -37.51
C LEU A 677 5.84 18.23 -38.79
N LYS A 678 5.41 19.03 -39.77
CA LYS A 678 4.99 18.53 -41.10
C LYS A 678 6.17 17.95 -41.88
N GLU A 679 7.29 18.68 -41.92
CA GLU A 679 8.53 18.27 -42.61
C GLU A 679 9.09 16.96 -42.04
N ASP A 680 9.13 16.84 -40.70
CA ASP A 680 9.63 15.65 -40.00
C ASP A 680 8.70 14.43 -40.18
N ASN A 681 7.43 14.63 -40.55
CA ASN A 681 6.41 13.58 -40.63
C ASN A 681 5.63 13.58 -41.96
N PRO A 682 6.28 13.37 -43.13
CA PRO A 682 5.63 13.50 -44.43
C PRO A 682 4.53 12.46 -44.69
N ASN A 683 4.60 11.30 -44.04
CA ASN A 683 3.54 10.28 -44.12
C ASN A 683 2.26 10.69 -43.38
N TRP A 684 2.38 11.49 -42.31
CA TRP A 684 1.24 12.01 -41.58
C TRP A 684 0.46 12.99 -42.44
N ILE A 685 1.15 13.92 -43.09
CA ILE A 685 0.53 14.89 -44.01
C ILE A 685 -0.16 14.21 -45.19
N ALA A 686 0.51 13.21 -45.78
CA ALA A 686 -0.10 12.41 -46.83
C ALA A 686 -1.37 11.69 -46.37
N ASP A 687 -1.36 11.14 -45.17
CA ASP A 687 -2.52 10.43 -44.63
C ASP A 687 -3.64 11.39 -44.18
N LEU A 688 -3.32 12.62 -43.74
CA LEU A 688 -4.33 13.69 -43.54
C LEU A 688 -5.00 14.07 -44.85
N ALA A 689 -4.24 14.20 -45.93
CA ALA A 689 -4.79 14.41 -47.26
C ALA A 689 -5.67 13.23 -47.69
N ARG A 690 -5.24 11.99 -47.39
CA ARG A 690 -6.04 10.80 -47.67
C ARG A 690 -7.38 10.83 -46.89
N ILE A 691 -7.37 11.29 -45.64
CA ILE A 691 -8.60 11.51 -44.84
C ILE A 691 -9.50 12.57 -45.49
N GLU A 692 -8.95 13.73 -45.85
CA GLU A 692 -9.68 14.80 -46.55
C GLU A 692 -10.33 14.28 -47.85
N ALA A 693 -9.60 13.49 -48.62
CA ALA A 693 -10.15 12.90 -49.84
C ALA A 693 -11.30 11.91 -49.54
N ILE A 694 -11.18 11.08 -48.50
CA ILE A 694 -12.26 10.17 -48.08
C ILE A 694 -13.49 10.95 -47.61
N ASP A 695 -13.31 12.07 -46.89
CA ASP A 695 -14.41 12.96 -46.46
C ASP A 695 -15.18 13.60 -47.62
N HIS A 696 -14.55 13.65 -48.79
CA HIS A 696 -15.11 14.13 -50.05
C HIS A 696 -15.46 12.98 -51.01
N ASP A 697 -15.78 11.79 -50.46
CA ASP A 697 -16.23 10.60 -51.18
C ASP A 697 -15.28 10.15 -52.31
N ALA A 698 -13.98 10.43 -52.19
CA ALA A 698 -13.00 10.03 -53.19
C ALA A 698 -12.84 8.50 -53.23
N THR A 699 -12.70 7.96 -54.44
CA THR A 699 -12.25 6.57 -54.60
C THR A 699 -10.83 6.40 -54.04
N ASP A 700 -10.48 5.20 -53.55
CA ASP A 700 -9.14 4.89 -53.03
C ASP A 700 -8.00 5.32 -53.97
N LYS A 701 -8.21 5.19 -55.28
CA LYS A 701 -7.22 5.61 -56.29
C LYS A 701 -7.00 7.13 -56.25
N VAL A 702 -8.07 7.91 -56.16
CA VAL A 702 -8.00 9.37 -56.07
C VAL A 702 -7.41 9.80 -54.73
N ALA A 703 -7.85 9.20 -53.62
CA ALA A 703 -7.33 9.49 -52.29
C ALA A 703 -5.81 9.20 -52.17
N ASN A 704 -5.34 8.09 -52.75
CA ASN A 704 -3.91 7.76 -52.78
C ASN A 704 -3.09 8.77 -53.58
N LYS A 705 -3.57 9.19 -54.74
CA LYS A 705 -2.88 10.21 -55.54
C LYS A 705 -2.92 11.59 -54.88
N TRP A 706 -4.04 11.96 -54.25
CA TRP A 706 -4.13 13.20 -53.49
C TRP A 706 -3.10 13.24 -52.35
N ALA A 707 -2.93 12.12 -51.64
CA ALA A 707 -1.87 11.95 -50.65
C ALA A 707 -0.45 12.06 -51.24
N GLU A 708 -0.21 11.55 -52.45
CA GLU A 708 1.08 11.73 -53.15
C GLU A 708 1.36 13.19 -53.50
N ARG A 709 0.33 13.95 -53.91
CA ARG A 709 0.46 15.39 -54.15
C ARG A 709 0.84 16.14 -52.88
N GLU A 710 0.19 15.87 -51.75
CA GLU A 710 0.50 16.58 -50.50
C GLU A 710 1.91 16.27 -49.99
N LYS A 711 2.47 15.08 -50.27
CA LYS A 711 3.90 14.83 -50.04
C LYS A 711 4.81 15.73 -50.87
N LEU A 712 4.47 15.90 -52.16
CA LEU A 712 5.20 16.81 -53.05
C LEU A 712 5.14 18.25 -52.53
N LEU A 713 4.03 18.65 -51.91
CA LEU A 713 3.87 20.01 -51.39
C LEU A 713 4.71 20.34 -50.15
N ILE A 714 5.32 19.33 -49.52
CA ILE A 714 6.27 19.56 -48.42
C ILE A 714 7.55 20.19 -48.97
N ASP A 715 8.02 19.70 -50.11
CA ASP A 715 9.24 20.20 -50.76
C ASP A 715 8.97 21.42 -51.66
N PHE A 716 7.73 21.58 -52.13
CA PHE A 716 7.35 22.60 -53.11
C PHE A 716 6.07 23.33 -52.73
N SER A 717 6.01 24.65 -52.92
CA SER A 717 4.75 25.38 -52.69
C SER A 717 3.62 24.89 -53.61
N SER A 718 2.35 25.04 -53.22
CA SER A 718 1.19 24.67 -54.03
C SER A 718 1.14 25.35 -55.41
N ASN A 719 1.81 26.49 -55.56
CA ASN A 719 1.91 27.26 -56.80
C ASN A 719 3.19 26.98 -57.61
N SER A 720 4.05 26.07 -57.13
CA SER A 720 5.28 25.66 -57.82
C SER A 720 4.99 25.02 -59.17
N ALA A 721 6.00 24.97 -60.04
CA ALA A 721 5.87 24.30 -61.32
C ALA A 721 5.66 22.79 -61.13
N GLU A 722 6.34 22.21 -60.15
CA GLU A 722 6.26 20.81 -59.74
C GLU A 722 4.83 20.42 -59.35
N ALA A 723 4.18 21.18 -58.47
CA ALA A 723 2.80 20.93 -58.04
C ALA A 723 1.80 21.05 -59.20
N LYS A 724 1.96 22.04 -60.08
CA LYS A 724 1.08 22.26 -61.24
C LYS A 724 1.26 21.16 -62.30
N VAL A 725 2.49 20.79 -62.62
CA VAL A 725 2.78 19.69 -63.56
C VAL A 725 2.24 18.37 -63.02
N TRP A 726 2.33 18.12 -61.71
CA TRP A 726 1.73 16.93 -61.10
C TRP A 726 0.22 16.88 -61.33
N LEU A 727 -0.50 18.01 -61.20
CA LEU A 727 -1.94 18.08 -61.49
C LEU A 727 -2.25 17.84 -62.97
N ILE A 728 -1.45 18.38 -63.89
CA ILE A 728 -1.55 18.10 -65.33
C ILE A 728 -1.36 16.60 -65.62
N ASP A 729 -0.40 15.97 -64.96
CA ASP A 729 -0.10 14.53 -65.11
C ASP A 729 -1.13 13.62 -64.40
N ASN A 730 -2.00 14.19 -63.57
CA ASN A 730 -3.06 13.50 -62.83
C ASN A 730 -4.43 14.19 -63.02
N PRO A 731 -4.93 14.30 -64.27
CA PRO A 731 -6.09 15.12 -64.60
C PRO A 731 -7.37 14.65 -63.91
N GLU A 732 -7.49 13.36 -63.57
CA GLU A 732 -8.62 12.83 -62.83
C GLU A 732 -8.69 13.35 -61.39
N VAL A 733 -7.53 13.56 -60.77
CA VAL A 733 -7.43 14.08 -59.39
C VAL A 733 -7.66 15.58 -59.41
N HIS A 734 -7.07 16.30 -60.37
CA HIS A 734 -7.28 17.73 -60.54
C HIS A 734 -8.75 18.06 -60.75
N LYS A 735 -9.44 17.33 -61.64
CA LYS A 735 -10.87 17.48 -61.88
C LYS A 735 -11.70 17.21 -60.63
N TRP A 736 -11.44 16.09 -59.93
CA TRP A 736 -12.13 15.77 -58.67
C TRP A 736 -11.94 16.87 -57.63
N ALA A 737 -10.71 17.34 -57.42
CA ALA A 737 -10.42 18.37 -56.42
C ALA A 737 -11.11 19.71 -56.74
N LEU A 738 -11.26 20.07 -58.03
CA LEU A 738 -12.05 21.22 -58.47
C LEU A 738 -13.54 21.03 -58.20
N GLU A 739 -14.10 19.84 -58.51
CA GLU A 739 -15.50 19.50 -58.26
C GLU A 739 -15.87 19.55 -56.76
N GLN A 740 -14.91 19.20 -55.89
CA GLN A 740 -15.05 19.25 -54.44
C GLN A 740 -14.74 20.63 -53.83
N GLY A 741 -14.23 21.58 -54.63
CA GLY A 741 -13.83 22.91 -54.15
C GLY A 741 -12.53 22.93 -53.34
N LEU A 742 -11.74 21.85 -53.37
CA LEU A 742 -10.41 21.77 -52.75
C LEU A 742 -9.35 22.56 -53.54
N LEU A 743 -9.59 22.78 -54.83
CA LEU A 743 -8.80 23.65 -55.69
C LEU A 743 -9.70 24.68 -56.37
N THR A 744 -9.14 25.85 -56.66
CA THR A 744 -9.84 26.93 -57.39
C THR A 744 -9.25 27.22 -58.77
N ASP A 745 -8.00 26.81 -59.00
CA ASP A 745 -7.27 27.02 -60.26
C ASP A 745 -7.48 25.79 -61.17
N ASP A 746 -8.19 26.00 -62.29
CA ASP A 746 -8.50 24.95 -63.26
C ASP A 746 -7.34 24.67 -64.23
N GLY A 747 -6.25 25.43 -64.13
CA GLY A 747 -5.07 25.30 -64.97
C GLY A 747 -5.25 25.76 -66.41
N SER A 748 -6.34 26.46 -66.74
CA SER A 748 -6.62 26.94 -68.10
C SER A 748 -5.59 27.96 -68.62
N ASP A 749 -4.91 28.67 -67.73
CA ASP A 749 -3.83 29.62 -68.04
C ASP A 749 -2.42 29.02 -67.91
N TRP A 750 -2.30 27.73 -67.56
CA TRP A 750 -1.00 27.09 -67.36
C TRP A 750 -0.34 26.75 -68.69
N ASN A 751 0.84 27.31 -68.92
CA ASN A 751 1.70 26.89 -70.02
C ASN A 751 2.52 25.66 -69.59
N GLU A 752 2.00 24.47 -69.84
CA GLU A 752 2.61 23.18 -69.47
C GLU A 752 4.10 23.10 -69.86
N ARG A 753 4.46 23.57 -71.06
CA ARG A 753 5.86 23.53 -71.55
C ARG A 753 6.77 24.40 -70.70
N VAL A 754 6.31 25.59 -70.32
CA VAL A 754 7.04 26.50 -69.43
C VAL A 754 7.17 25.89 -68.03
N LEU A 755 6.10 25.28 -67.51
CA LEU A 755 6.14 24.63 -66.19
C LEU A 755 7.14 23.47 -66.16
N ARG A 756 7.11 22.57 -67.15
CA ARG A 756 8.09 21.46 -67.22
C ARG A 756 9.53 21.97 -67.34
N LEU A 757 9.77 23.04 -68.12
CA LEU A 757 11.09 23.67 -68.20
C LEU A 757 11.53 24.33 -66.89
N ASN A 758 10.60 24.91 -66.11
CA ASN A 758 10.92 25.44 -64.78
C ASN A 758 11.44 24.36 -63.84
N ILE A 759 10.86 23.15 -63.90
CA ILE A 759 11.32 21.99 -63.12
C ILE A 759 12.71 21.54 -63.59
N GLU A 760 12.94 21.46 -64.91
CA GLU A 760 14.28 21.12 -65.43
C GLU A 760 15.34 22.16 -65.03
N LEU A 761 14.98 23.44 -65.07
CA LEU A 761 15.86 24.55 -64.69
C LEU A 761 16.20 24.57 -63.20
N SER A 762 15.27 24.17 -62.31
CA SER A 762 15.50 24.16 -60.85
C SER A 762 16.59 23.17 -60.42
N GLY A 763 16.82 22.13 -61.22
CA GLY A 763 17.89 21.14 -61.00
C GLY A 763 19.27 21.53 -61.58
N LEU A 764 19.41 22.66 -62.27
CA LEU A 764 20.65 23.07 -62.94
C LEU A 764 21.32 24.26 -62.24
N GLU A 765 22.65 24.30 -62.28
CA GLU A 765 23.41 25.47 -61.80
C GLU A 765 23.11 26.69 -62.69
N GLU A 766 22.69 27.78 -62.05
CA GLU A 766 22.37 29.04 -62.74
C GLU A 766 23.58 29.54 -63.54
N GLY A 767 23.36 29.83 -64.84
CA GLY A 767 24.41 30.28 -65.75
C GLY A 767 25.19 29.18 -66.47
N SER A 768 25.02 27.89 -66.08
CA SER A 768 25.53 26.77 -66.87
C SER A 768 25.01 26.82 -68.32
N GLU A 769 25.73 26.21 -69.27
CA GLU A 769 25.32 26.21 -70.68
C GLU A 769 23.94 25.57 -70.87
N GLN A 770 23.68 24.46 -70.18
CA GLN A 770 22.39 23.79 -70.18
C GLN A 770 21.29 24.67 -69.59
N TRP A 771 21.55 25.36 -68.47
CA TRP A 771 20.59 26.29 -67.89
C TRP A 771 20.25 27.43 -68.86
N ARG A 772 21.25 28.01 -69.52
CA ARG A 772 21.04 29.09 -70.52
C ARG A 772 20.19 28.62 -71.69
N LEU A 773 20.51 27.46 -72.26
CA LEU A 773 19.72 26.87 -73.36
C LEU A 773 18.25 26.67 -72.97
N LEU A 774 17.99 26.05 -71.82
CA LEU A 774 16.63 25.82 -71.34
C LEU A 774 15.91 27.11 -70.95
N ASN A 775 16.62 28.11 -70.40
CA ASN A 775 16.03 29.39 -70.04
C ASN A 775 15.63 30.22 -71.26
N TYR A 776 16.41 30.20 -72.35
CA TYR A 776 15.98 30.80 -73.62
C TYR A 776 14.81 30.04 -74.24
N LYS A 777 14.79 28.71 -74.13
CA LYS A 777 13.67 27.88 -74.58
C LYS A 777 12.38 28.21 -73.81
N LYS A 778 12.50 28.41 -72.49
CA LYS A 778 11.42 28.87 -71.62
C LYS A 778 10.89 30.23 -72.06
N ARG A 779 11.77 31.23 -72.24
CA ARG A 779 11.38 32.58 -72.71
C ARG A 779 10.65 32.55 -74.05
N ALA A 780 11.10 31.70 -74.98
CA ALA A 780 10.43 31.50 -76.25
C ALA A 780 8.99 30.99 -76.06
N PHE A 781 8.77 30.00 -75.18
CA PHE A 781 7.43 29.50 -74.89
C PHE A 781 6.55 30.48 -74.10
N GLU A 782 7.12 31.31 -73.21
CA GLU A 782 6.37 32.34 -72.45
C GLU A 782 5.74 33.39 -73.36
N ILE A 783 6.39 33.74 -74.47
CA ILE A 783 5.88 34.70 -75.46
C ILE A 783 5.15 34.02 -76.63
N ASP A 784 4.93 32.70 -76.54
CA ASP A 784 4.32 31.90 -77.61
C ASP A 784 5.06 32.09 -78.95
N PHE A 785 6.38 31.87 -78.92
CA PHE A 785 7.28 31.91 -80.06
C PHE A 785 7.37 30.52 -80.71
N THR A 786 7.09 30.43 -82.01
CA THR A 786 7.03 29.18 -82.78
C THR A 786 8.41 28.68 -83.21
N LEU A 787 9.34 29.57 -83.57
CA LEU A 787 10.71 29.23 -83.99
C LEU A 787 11.68 29.09 -82.81
N VAL A 788 11.33 28.23 -81.83
CA VAL A 788 12.03 28.08 -80.54
C VAL A 788 13.51 27.73 -80.68
N ASP A 789 13.87 26.77 -81.53
CA ASP A 789 15.28 26.36 -81.67
C ASP A 789 16.14 27.48 -82.23
N LYS A 790 15.59 28.28 -83.17
CA LYS A 790 16.24 29.47 -83.71
C LYS A 790 16.36 30.58 -82.66
N TYR A 791 15.37 30.71 -81.79
CA TYR A 791 15.41 31.62 -80.65
C TYR A 791 16.52 31.27 -79.66
N VAL A 792 16.68 29.98 -79.35
CA VAL A 792 17.75 29.49 -78.48
C VAL A 792 19.12 29.63 -79.15
N GLU A 793 19.25 29.28 -80.44
CA GLU A 793 20.47 29.44 -81.23
C GLU A 793 20.92 30.91 -81.25
N TRP A 794 20.00 31.83 -81.51
CA TRP A 794 20.25 33.27 -81.54
C TRP A 794 20.89 33.80 -80.24
N TYR A 795 20.36 33.40 -79.08
CA TYR A 795 20.85 33.92 -77.80
C TYR A 795 22.05 33.16 -77.22
N ASN A 796 22.36 31.96 -77.72
CA ASN A 796 23.38 31.10 -77.11
C ASN A 796 24.52 30.69 -78.06
N SER A 797 24.47 31.02 -79.35
CA SER A 797 25.49 30.63 -80.33
C SER A 797 26.77 31.47 -80.18
N PRO A 798 27.91 30.88 -79.73
CA PRO A 798 29.21 31.56 -79.74
C PRO A 798 29.79 31.69 -81.17
N THR A 799 29.08 31.12 -82.15
CA THR A 799 29.43 31.05 -83.57
C THR A 799 28.71 32.09 -84.42
N LEU A 800 27.93 33.00 -83.83
CA LEU A 800 27.54 34.27 -84.48
C LEU A 800 28.78 35.17 -84.67
N LYS A 801 29.85 34.63 -85.28
CA LYS A 801 31.08 35.35 -85.56
C LYS A 801 30.94 36.06 -86.89
N ARG A 802 31.51 37.27 -86.95
CA ARG A 802 31.69 38.02 -88.19
C ARG A 802 32.30 37.16 -89.30
N PRO A 803 31.66 37.03 -90.48
CA PRO A 803 32.27 36.45 -91.66
C PRO A 803 33.60 37.15 -91.97
N GLU A 804 34.63 36.37 -92.28
CA GLU A 804 35.93 36.92 -92.66
C GLU A 804 35.78 37.86 -93.88
N GLY A 805 36.22 39.11 -93.72
CA GLY A 805 36.25 40.12 -94.79
C GLY A 805 35.18 41.22 -94.74
N HIS A 806 34.26 41.20 -93.77
CA HIS A 806 33.23 42.25 -93.65
C HIS A 806 33.84 43.58 -93.13
N LYS A 807 33.43 44.74 -93.68
CA LYS A 807 34.06 46.07 -93.39
C LYS A 807 33.18 47.09 -92.65
N LEU A 808 31.87 46.92 -92.61
CA LEU A 808 30.93 47.82 -91.90
C LEU A 808 30.84 47.50 -90.40
N GLY A 809 30.32 48.44 -89.59
CA GLY A 809 29.99 48.21 -88.18
C GLY A 809 29.15 46.94 -88.05
N TRP A 810 29.61 46.02 -87.21
CA TRP A 810 29.09 44.66 -87.16
C TRP A 810 28.28 44.51 -85.88
N TYR A 811 26.97 44.37 -86.04
CA TYR A 811 26.10 43.84 -85.01
C TYR A 811 25.87 42.37 -85.39
N GLU A 812 26.49 41.45 -84.65
CA GLU A 812 26.43 39.98 -84.85
C GLU A 812 24.99 39.51 -85.08
N ASP A 813 24.10 40.20 -84.40
CA ASP A 813 22.69 40.02 -84.37
C ASP A 813 22.01 40.31 -85.75
N ASP A 814 22.33 41.41 -86.42
CA ASP A 814 21.56 41.83 -87.61
C ASP A 814 21.62 40.80 -88.77
N TRP A 815 22.72 40.06 -88.89
CA TRP A 815 22.91 39.09 -89.98
C TRP A 815 22.08 37.82 -89.82
N PHE A 816 21.98 37.26 -88.62
CA PHE A 816 21.12 36.09 -88.40
C PHE A 816 19.65 36.42 -88.70
N LEU A 817 19.21 37.64 -88.39
CA LEU A 817 17.85 38.12 -88.69
C LEU A 817 17.63 38.25 -90.21
N ILE A 818 18.63 38.71 -90.95
CA ILE A 818 18.57 38.78 -92.42
C ILE A 818 18.50 37.38 -93.05
N GLU A 819 19.30 36.43 -92.54
CA GLU A 819 19.36 35.05 -93.07
C GLU A 819 18.16 34.18 -92.66
N ASN A 820 17.54 34.48 -91.51
CA ASN A 820 16.37 33.75 -90.99
C ASN A 820 15.13 34.67 -91.01
N LYS A 821 14.64 34.99 -92.22
CA LYS A 821 13.55 35.96 -92.43
C LYS A 821 12.27 35.66 -91.63
N GLU A 822 11.90 34.38 -91.50
CA GLU A 822 10.73 33.95 -90.71
C GLU A 822 10.94 34.22 -89.21
N PHE A 823 12.15 33.96 -88.70
CA PHE A 823 12.55 34.27 -87.33
C PHE A 823 12.52 35.77 -87.06
N TYR A 824 13.03 36.59 -87.99
CA TYR A 824 12.96 38.05 -87.87
C TYR A 824 11.53 38.58 -87.81
N GLN A 825 10.63 38.06 -88.64
CA GLN A 825 9.22 38.43 -88.63
C GLN A 825 8.56 38.10 -87.29
N GLU A 826 8.90 36.95 -86.70
CA GLU A 826 8.38 36.54 -85.41
C GLU A 826 9.00 37.34 -84.24
N MET A 827 10.31 37.62 -84.27
CA MET A 827 10.99 38.52 -83.32
C MET A 827 10.35 39.91 -83.35
N LEU A 828 10.03 40.45 -84.53
CA LEU A 828 9.30 41.69 -84.66
C LEU A 828 7.92 41.61 -83.99
N ALA A 829 7.17 40.54 -84.23
CA ALA A 829 5.79 40.39 -83.77
C ALA A 829 5.66 40.13 -82.26
N LYS A 830 6.63 39.43 -81.64
CA LYS A 830 6.53 38.95 -80.25
C LYS A 830 7.53 39.59 -79.28
N VAL A 831 8.70 40.04 -79.77
CA VAL A 831 9.79 40.58 -78.93
C VAL A 831 9.96 42.09 -79.11
N PHE A 832 10.20 42.55 -80.35
CA PHE A 832 10.52 43.95 -80.62
C PHE A 832 9.32 44.89 -80.52
N THR A 833 8.12 44.43 -80.87
CA THR A 833 6.88 45.23 -80.72
C THR A 833 6.42 45.34 -79.26
N VAL A 834 6.71 44.34 -78.42
CA VAL A 834 6.41 44.39 -76.98
C VAL A 834 7.36 45.35 -76.27
N GLY A 835 8.65 45.32 -76.59
CA GLY A 835 9.64 46.27 -76.04
C GLY A 835 9.38 47.73 -76.42
N ALA A 836 8.86 48.00 -77.62
CA ALA A 836 8.52 49.35 -78.07
C ALA A 836 7.30 49.96 -77.35
N ARG A 837 6.40 49.16 -76.76
CA ARG A 837 5.27 49.68 -75.96
C ARG A 837 5.66 50.06 -74.54
N VAL A 838 6.67 49.41 -73.95
CA VAL A 838 7.14 49.72 -72.58
C VAL A 838 7.91 51.05 -72.55
N PHE A 839 8.70 51.36 -73.58
CA PHE A 839 9.43 52.63 -73.69
C PHE A 839 8.57 53.87 -74.01
N TYR A 840 7.27 53.72 -74.28
CA TYR A 840 6.36 54.84 -74.55
C TYR A 840 5.40 55.16 -73.40
N TYR A 841 5.42 54.39 -72.31
CA TYR A 841 4.55 54.58 -71.14
C TYR A 841 5.27 54.64 -69.79
N GLU A 842 6.60 54.59 -69.76
CA GLU A 842 7.45 55.19 -68.72
C GLU A 842 8.02 56.51 -69.23
#